data_AF-A0A0D2LYN1-F1
#
_entry.id   AF-A0A0D2LYN1-F1
#
_cell.length_a   1.000
_cell.length_b   1.000
_cell.length_c   1.000
_cell.angle_alpha   90.00
_cell.angle_beta   90.00
_cell.angle_gamma   90.00
#
_symmetry.space_group_name_H-M   'P 1'
#
loop_
_entity.id
_entity.type
_entity.pdbx_description
1 polymer ?
#
loop_
_entity_poly.entity_id
_entity_poly.type
_entity_poly.pdbx_seq_one_letter_code
_entity_poly.pdbx_strand_id
1 'polypeptide(L)'
;MWASTHNDTLKEKMSAVVSALSSCQKKMGTGYLSAFPSELFDRFEAIKPVWAPYYTIHKILAGLLDQYTFANDAQALDMTTWMVEYFYNRVQNVIRTHTVERHWLSLNEETGGMNDVLYRLFAITGNPKHLLLAHLFDKPCFLGLLAVQADDISGFHANTHIPIVIGSQMRYEVTGDPLYKTISTFFMDIVNSSHSYATGGTSVSEFWSDPKRLASTLQTENEESCTTYNMLKVSRHLFRWTKEVAYADYYERALTNGVLGIQRGTEPGVMIYMLPQGRGVSKAVSYHKWGTPFNSFWCCYGTGIESFSKLGDSIYFEEEGSIPSLYIIQYVSSTLDWKSGKIVLNQKVIPVVSSDPYLRVTLTASSKEGSEQLSTLNLRIPIWTSSKGAKATLNAQNLDLPAPGSFLQVKWSGGDKLTLNLPISIRTEQIKDDRPEYASVRAILYGPYLLSGYSNGDWNIKTGSTGSDADWISPVPAAYNNHLVTFSQESGESTFVLTNMNQTIRMEKFPKAGTDAAIRATFRLIFDDTLEKISSIEEAIGKTVMLESFDYPGMVLVQQGTENNLVVTDPPKDTATSSFGIVHGLDGKDNSVSLESVTQKGCYIYSGVNYSSSVGMKLSCNSSSSSSEAGFSQATSFTMNNGLSAYHPISFVAKGGSRNYLMVPLQSVRDESYSVYYNMQP
;
A
#
# COMPACT_ATOMS: atom_id res chain seq x y z
N MET A 1 -7.47 -10.00 14.96
CA MET A 1 -6.24 -9.69 15.74
C MET A 1 -5.94 -10.70 16.84
N TRP A 2 -6.82 -10.88 17.84
CA TRP A 2 -6.58 -11.84 18.94
C TRP A 2 -6.27 -13.25 18.41
N ALA A 3 -7.09 -13.78 17.49
CA ALA A 3 -6.89 -15.10 16.89
C ALA A 3 -5.53 -15.26 16.18
N SER A 4 -4.92 -14.17 15.71
CA SER A 4 -3.62 -14.19 15.01
C SER A 4 -2.43 -14.04 15.94
N THR A 5 -2.64 -13.53 17.15
CA THR A 5 -1.55 -13.14 18.09
C THR A 5 -1.62 -13.88 19.42
N HIS A 6 -2.77 -14.44 19.77
CA HIS A 6 -3.10 -14.99 21.08
C HIS A 6 -2.74 -14.06 22.25
N ASN A 7 -2.82 -12.74 22.04
CA ASN A 7 -2.50 -11.75 23.05
C ASN A 7 -3.60 -11.66 24.12
N ASP A 8 -3.30 -12.03 25.36
CA ASP A 8 -4.28 -12.07 26.45
C ASP A 8 -4.86 -10.70 26.80
N THR A 9 -4.07 -9.62 26.72
CA THR A 9 -4.58 -8.26 26.94
C THR A 9 -5.64 -7.87 25.90
N LEU A 10 -5.51 -8.31 24.64
CA LEU A 10 -6.56 -8.12 23.65
C LEU A 10 -7.81 -8.94 23.98
N LYS A 11 -7.64 -10.17 24.48
CA LYS A 11 -8.75 -11.03 24.93
C LYS A 11 -9.54 -10.38 26.05
N GLU A 12 -8.87 -9.85 27.07
CA GLU A 12 -9.50 -9.14 28.19
C GLU A 12 -10.30 -7.93 27.69
N LYS A 13 -9.70 -7.10 26.82
CA LYS A 13 -10.35 -5.91 26.27
C LYS A 13 -11.58 -6.25 25.42
N MET A 14 -11.49 -7.22 24.51
CA MET A 14 -12.62 -7.59 23.66
C MET A 14 -13.77 -8.19 24.49
N SER A 15 -13.48 -9.06 25.46
CA SER A 15 -14.49 -9.63 26.36
C SER A 15 -15.15 -8.57 27.25
N ALA A 16 -14.38 -7.58 27.73
CA ALA A 16 -14.93 -6.46 28.51
C ALA A 16 -15.91 -5.62 27.68
N VAL A 17 -15.59 -5.35 26.40
CA VAL A 17 -16.48 -4.62 25.48
C VAL A 17 -17.77 -5.40 25.25
N VAL A 18 -17.70 -6.70 24.93
CA VAL A 18 -18.89 -7.56 24.74
C VAL A 18 -19.76 -7.56 26.00
N SER A 19 -19.15 -7.72 27.18
CA SER A 19 -19.87 -7.74 28.46
C SER A 19 -20.61 -6.42 28.74
N ALA A 20 -19.97 -5.28 28.45
CA ALA A 20 -20.57 -3.97 28.60
C ALA A 20 -21.75 -3.78 27.64
N LEU A 21 -21.58 -4.14 26.36
CA LEU A 21 -22.64 -4.08 25.35
C LEU A 21 -23.82 -5.02 25.69
N SER A 22 -23.54 -6.22 26.19
CA SER A 22 -24.56 -7.18 26.66
C SER A 22 -25.40 -6.57 27.79
N SER A 23 -24.75 -5.89 28.73
CA SER A 23 -25.41 -5.22 29.85
C SER A 23 -26.36 -4.12 29.36
N CYS A 24 -25.93 -3.33 28.37
CA CYS A 24 -26.77 -2.32 27.73
C CYS A 24 -27.98 -2.95 27.02
N GLN A 25 -27.76 -3.95 26.15
CA GLN A 25 -28.84 -4.62 25.41
C GLN A 25 -29.88 -5.24 26.34
N LYS A 26 -29.42 -5.92 27.41
CA LYS A 26 -30.30 -6.49 28.45
C LYS A 26 -31.11 -5.42 29.18
N LYS A 27 -30.49 -4.28 29.51
CA LYS A 27 -31.18 -3.17 30.18
C LYS A 27 -32.25 -2.53 29.29
N MET A 28 -32.00 -2.46 27.97
CA MET A 28 -32.97 -2.00 27.00
C MET A 28 -34.14 -2.98 26.82
N GLY A 29 -33.87 -4.29 26.94
CA GLY A 29 -34.90 -5.33 27.03
C GLY A 29 -35.65 -5.66 25.74
N THR A 30 -35.28 -5.05 24.61
CA THR A 30 -35.96 -5.22 23.31
C THR A 30 -35.18 -6.03 22.29
N GLY A 31 -33.89 -6.30 22.54
CA GLY A 31 -32.94 -6.85 21.57
C GLY A 31 -32.22 -5.79 20.74
N TYR A 32 -32.69 -4.53 20.77
CA TYR A 32 -32.00 -3.43 20.12
C TYR A 32 -30.67 -3.08 20.82
N LEU A 33 -29.62 -2.84 20.03
CA LEU A 33 -28.31 -2.41 20.51
C LEU A 33 -27.69 -1.43 19.51
N SER A 34 -27.59 -0.17 19.92
CA SER A 34 -26.84 0.89 19.23
C SER A 34 -26.69 2.08 20.18
N ALA A 35 -25.81 3.03 19.83
CA ALA A 35 -25.62 4.28 20.57
C ALA A 35 -26.62 5.40 20.17
N PHE A 36 -27.44 5.18 19.13
CA PHE A 36 -28.47 6.12 18.67
C PHE A 36 -29.89 5.57 18.93
N PRO A 37 -30.95 6.40 18.93
CA PRO A 37 -32.32 5.92 19.15
C PRO A 37 -32.89 5.19 17.93
N SER A 38 -33.84 4.27 18.16
CA SER A 38 -34.48 3.50 17.08
C SER A 38 -35.26 4.34 16.07
N GLU A 39 -35.58 5.60 16.39
CA GLU A 39 -36.23 6.56 15.49
C GLU A 39 -35.46 6.79 14.18
N LEU A 40 -34.14 6.61 14.18
CA LEU A 40 -33.36 6.72 12.93
C LEU A 40 -33.78 5.67 11.90
N PHE A 41 -34.23 4.49 12.34
CA PHE A 41 -34.81 3.49 11.42
C PHE A 41 -36.22 3.87 10.98
N ASP A 42 -37.00 4.57 11.82
CA ASP A 42 -38.32 5.07 11.41
C ASP A 42 -38.15 6.05 10.25
N ARG A 43 -37.13 6.93 10.31
CA ARG A 43 -36.75 7.83 9.21
C ARG A 43 -36.27 7.07 7.98
N PHE A 44 -35.38 6.11 8.15
CA PHE A 44 -34.87 5.27 7.06
C PHE A 44 -36.01 4.60 6.29
N GLU A 45 -36.89 3.90 7.01
CA GLU A 45 -38.03 3.15 6.44
C GLU A 45 -39.12 4.08 5.90
N ALA A 46 -39.20 5.30 6.46
CA ALA A 46 -40.00 6.40 5.93
C ALA A 46 -39.36 7.11 4.71
N ILE A 47 -38.15 6.70 4.27
CA ILE A 47 -37.38 7.33 3.17
C ILE A 47 -37.21 8.82 3.41
N LYS A 48 -36.87 9.15 4.66
CA LYS A 48 -36.49 10.50 5.08
C LYS A 48 -34.98 10.55 5.23
N PRO A 49 -34.33 11.70 4.99
CA PRO A 49 -32.89 11.85 5.20
C PRO A 49 -32.50 11.34 6.57
N VAL A 50 -31.49 10.49 6.66
CA VAL A 50 -30.89 9.94 7.89
C VAL A 50 -29.53 9.38 7.51
N TRP A 51 -28.59 9.29 8.43
CA TRP A 51 -27.25 8.79 8.11
C TRP A 51 -27.11 7.29 8.43
N ALA A 52 -27.18 6.46 7.39
CA ALA A 52 -26.76 5.06 7.36
C ALA A 52 -26.97 4.22 8.68
N PRO A 53 -28.17 4.17 9.26
CA PRO A 53 -28.38 3.49 10.54
C PRO A 53 -28.16 1.96 10.41
N TYR A 54 -28.56 1.35 9.29
CA TYR A 54 -28.33 -0.09 9.04
C TYR A 54 -26.86 -0.43 8.81
N TYR A 55 -26.05 0.48 8.23
CA TYR A 55 -24.60 0.29 8.15
C TYR A 55 -23.97 0.10 9.54
N THR A 56 -24.38 0.92 10.51
CA THR A 56 -23.86 0.85 11.88
C THR A 56 -24.25 -0.48 12.53
N ILE A 57 -25.50 -0.90 12.34
CA ILE A 57 -25.97 -2.20 12.84
C ILE A 57 -25.19 -3.35 12.21
N HIS A 58 -24.93 -3.30 10.90
CA HIS A 58 -24.08 -4.28 10.25
C HIS A 58 -22.70 -4.39 10.93
N LYS A 59 -22.05 -3.27 11.28
CA LYS A 59 -20.74 -3.32 11.97
C LYS A 59 -20.82 -3.96 13.36
N ILE A 60 -21.87 -3.65 14.12
CA ILE A 60 -22.08 -4.26 15.45
C ILE A 60 -22.33 -5.77 15.30
N LEU A 61 -23.22 -6.17 14.40
CA LEU A 61 -23.52 -7.58 14.13
C LEU A 61 -22.29 -8.35 13.64
N ALA A 62 -21.54 -7.78 12.70
CA ALA A 62 -20.33 -8.41 12.16
C ALA A 62 -19.28 -8.57 13.26
N GLY A 63 -19.06 -7.54 14.07
CA GLY A 63 -18.13 -7.59 15.20
C GLY A 63 -18.52 -8.66 16.23
N LEU A 64 -19.80 -8.73 16.64
CA LEU A 64 -20.28 -9.74 17.59
C LEU A 64 -20.20 -11.16 16.99
N LEU A 65 -20.55 -11.33 15.72
CA LEU A 65 -20.45 -12.64 15.05
C LEU A 65 -18.99 -13.10 14.93
N ASP A 66 -18.07 -12.18 14.72
CA ASP A 66 -16.63 -12.44 14.70
C ASP A 66 -16.08 -12.80 16.09
N GLN A 67 -16.63 -12.24 17.19
CA GLN A 67 -16.29 -12.69 18.56
C GLN A 67 -16.64 -14.17 18.75
N TYR A 68 -17.80 -14.60 18.25
CA TYR A 68 -18.18 -16.01 18.29
C TYR A 68 -17.29 -16.86 17.38
N THR A 69 -17.13 -16.47 16.12
CA THR A 69 -16.43 -17.28 15.10
C THR A 69 -14.95 -17.44 15.40
N PHE A 70 -14.29 -16.39 15.90
CA PHE A 70 -12.86 -16.42 16.15
C PHE A 70 -12.49 -16.75 17.59
N ALA A 71 -13.34 -16.42 18.58
CA ALA A 71 -13.01 -16.58 19.99
C ALA A 71 -13.98 -17.47 20.79
N ASN A 72 -14.94 -18.13 20.13
CA ASN A 72 -15.95 -18.99 20.74
C ASN A 72 -16.76 -18.28 21.84
N ASP A 73 -17.02 -16.98 21.69
CA ASP A 73 -17.84 -16.21 22.62
C ASP A 73 -19.34 -16.46 22.36
N ALA A 74 -19.93 -17.38 23.14
CA ALA A 74 -21.36 -17.72 23.04
C ALA A 74 -22.28 -16.54 23.41
N GLN A 75 -21.87 -15.66 24.33
CA GLN A 75 -22.66 -14.48 24.70
C GLN A 75 -22.80 -13.54 23.51
N ALA A 76 -21.75 -13.36 22.71
CA ALA A 76 -21.81 -12.54 21.51
C ALA A 76 -22.77 -13.13 20.45
N LEU A 77 -22.85 -14.46 20.31
CA LEU A 77 -23.82 -15.10 19.42
C LEU A 77 -25.27 -14.89 19.88
N ASP A 78 -25.53 -15.00 21.19
CA ASP A 78 -26.85 -14.73 21.77
C ASP A 78 -27.27 -13.28 21.50
N MET A 79 -26.36 -12.34 21.74
CA MET A 79 -26.60 -10.91 21.46
C MET A 79 -26.92 -10.68 19.98
N THR A 80 -26.13 -11.29 19.08
CA THR A 80 -26.33 -11.19 17.62
C THR A 80 -27.70 -11.71 17.22
N THR A 81 -28.09 -12.90 17.70
CA THR A 81 -29.39 -13.52 17.38
C THR A 81 -30.55 -12.66 17.90
N TRP A 82 -30.41 -12.08 19.10
CA TRP A 82 -31.44 -11.21 19.67
C TRP A 82 -31.59 -9.89 18.89
N MET A 83 -30.48 -9.29 18.46
CA MET A 83 -30.52 -8.13 17.56
C MET A 83 -31.20 -8.47 16.23
N VAL A 84 -30.86 -9.62 15.63
CA VAL A 84 -31.44 -10.04 14.35
C VAL A 84 -32.94 -10.30 14.48
N GLU A 85 -33.42 -10.88 15.57
CA GLU A 85 -34.86 -11.03 15.82
C GLU A 85 -35.57 -9.66 15.93
N TYR A 86 -34.96 -8.66 16.57
CA TYR A 86 -35.49 -7.29 16.60
C TYR A 86 -35.65 -6.72 15.18
N PHE A 87 -34.60 -6.78 14.36
CA PHE A 87 -34.63 -6.24 13.00
C PHE A 87 -35.49 -7.07 12.05
N TYR A 88 -35.59 -8.39 12.24
CA TYR A 88 -36.51 -9.24 11.52
C TYR A 88 -37.95 -8.77 11.71
N ASN A 89 -38.39 -8.63 12.96
CA ASN A 89 -39.75 -8.19 13.28
C ASN A 89 -40.03 -6.78 12.75
N ARG A 90 -39.02 -5.90 12.82
CA ARG A 90 -39.11 -4.55 12.30
C ARG A 90 -39.32 -4.51 10.78
N VAL A 91 -38.47 -5.20 10.01
CA VAL A 91 -38.58 -5.28 8.54
C VAL A 91 -39.90 -5.93 8.13
N GLN A 92 -40.31 -7.02 8.79
CA GLN A 92 -41.62 -7.63 8.56
C GLN A 92 -42.77 -6.65 8.81
N ASN A 93 -42.68 -5.81 9.84
CA ASN A 93 -43.67 -4.78 10.11
C ASN A 93 -43.72 -3.69 9.03
N VAL A 94 -42.57 -3.28 8.50
CA VAL A 94 -42.49 -2.33 7.36
C VAL A 94 -43.20 -2.90 6.16
N ILE A 95 -42.90 -4.15 5.78
CA ILE A 95 -43.48 -4.84 4.64
C ILE A 95 -44.99 -5.00 4.80
N ARG A 96 -45.45 -5.41 5.99
CA ARG A 96 -46.88 -5.58 6.32
C ARG A 96 -47.65 -4.25 6.29
N THR A 97 -47.02 -3.17 6.76
CA THR A 97 -47.67 -1.84 6.86
C THR A 97 -47.63 -1.10 5.53
N HIS A 98 -46.59 -1.31 4.73
CA HIS A 98 -46.39 -0.70 3.43
C HIS A 98 -46.35 -1.80 2.37
N THR A 99 -45.17 -2.11 1.81
CA THR A 99 -44.97 -3.20 0.85
C THR A 99 -43.50 -3.66 0.87
N VAL A 100 -43.16 -4.73 0.13
CA VAL A 100 -41.77 -5.15 -0.06
C VAL A 100 -40.98 -4.16 -0.92
N GLU A 101 -41.64 -3.54 -1.91
CA GLU A 101 -41.03 -2.49 -2.74
C GLU A 101 -40.67 -1.27 -1.89
N ARG A 102 -41.50 -0.92 -0.90
CA ARG A 102 -41.19 0.14 0.05
C ARG A 102 -39.91 -0.15 0.83
N HIS A 103 -39.77 -1.39 1.32
CA HIS A 103 -38.56 -1.83 2.01
C HIS A 103 -37.32 -1.71 1.10
N TRP A 104 -37.35 -2.26 -0.10
CA TRP A 104 -36.22 -2.17 -1.03
C TRP A 104 -35.90 -0.74 -1.48
N LEU A 105 -36.91 0.13 -1.63
CA LEU A 105 -36.68 1.54 -1.95
C LEU A 105 -35.93 2.26 -0.81
N SER A 106 -36.16 1.88 0.46
CA SER A 106 -35.41 2.42 1.59
C SER A 106 -33.94 2.02 1.60
N LEU A 107 -33.57 0.87 1.00
CA LEU A 107 -32.18 0.39 0.87
C LEU A 107 -31.34 1.20 -0.15
N ASN A 108 -31.90 2.27 -0.71
CA ASN A 108 -31.09 3.25 -1.44
C ASN A 108 -30.20 4.07 -0.50
N GLU A 109 -30.56 4.18 0.78
CA GLU A 109 -29.67 4.60 1.86
C GLU A 109 -28.72 3.44 2.25
N GLU A 110 -27.51 3.76 2.72
CA GLU A 110 -26.47 2.76 2.97
C GLU A 110 -26.82 1.77 4.10
N THR A 111 -26.74 0.48 3.81
CA THR A 111 -26.95 -0.61 4.77
C THR A 111 -25.68 -1.40 5.09
N GLY A 112 -24.56 -1.12 4.41
CA GLY A 112 -23.38 -1.98 4.46
C GLY A 112 -23.68 -3.42 4.02
N GLY A 113 -22.99 -4.40 4.59
CA GLY A 113 -23.18 -5.83 4.33
C GLY A 113 -24.20 -6.48 5.25
N MET A 114 -25.39 -5.88 5.42
CA MET A 114 -26.46 -6.51 6.22
C MET A 114 -26.82 -7.90 5.65
N ASN A 115 -26.89 -8.06 4.33
CA ASN A 115 -27.13 -9.35 3.72
C ASN A 115 -25.98 -10.35 4.01
N ASP A 116 -24.72 -9.93 3.87
CA ASP A 116 -23.52 -10.74 4.21
C ASP A 116 -23.60 -11.30 5.64
N VAL A 117 -23.69 -10.44 6.65
CA VAL A 117 -23.68 -10.89 8.05
C VAL A 117 -24.86 -11.79 8.39
N LEU A 118 -26.02 -11.57 7.77
CA LEU A 118 -27.22 -12.39 8.00
C LEU A 118 -27.13 -13.77 7.33
N TYR A 119 -26.56 -13.88 6.13
CA TYR A 119 -26.27 -15.17 5.50
C TYR A 119 -25.22 -15.95 6.30
N ARG A 120 -24.17 -15.28 6.80
CA ARG A 120 -23.18 -15.89 7.70
C ARG A 120 -23.83 -16.42 8.99
N LEU A 121 -24.71 -15.63 9.60
CA LEU A 121 -25.44 -16.05 10.80
C LEU A 121 -26.36 -17.25 10.49
N PHE A 122 -27.03 -17.27 9.34
CA PHE A 122 -27.83 -18.43 8.92
C PHE A 122 -26.99 -19.69 8.80
N ALA A 123 -25.79 -19.62 8.21
CA ALA A 123 -24.89 -20.78 8.10
C ALA A 123 -24.50 -21.36 9.48
N ILE A 124 -24.49 -20.52 10.52
CA ILE A 124 -24.19 -20.94 11.90
C ILE A 124 -25.43 -21.51 12.61
N THR A 125 -26.60 -20.87 12.47
CA THR A 125 -27.78 -21.21 13.29
C THR A 125 -28.80 -22.10 12.60
N GLY A 126 -28.80 -22.16 11.27
CA GLY A 126 -29.85 -22.82 10.46
C GLY A 126 -31.24 -22.17 10.57
N ASN A 127 -31.37 -21.01 11.22
CA ASN A 127 -32.69 -20.39 11.45
C ASN A 127 -33.23 -19.74 10.17
N PRO A 128 -34.36 -20.21 9.59
CA PRO A 128 -34.89 -19.69 8.33
C PRO A 128 -35.26 -18.20 8.37
N LYS A 129 -35.52 -17.62 9.54
CA LYS A 129 -35.73 -16.18 9.68
C LYS A 129 -34.48 -15.37 9.29
N HIS A 130 -33.29 -15.87 9.61
CA HIS A 130 -32.03 -15.21 9.27
C HIS A 130 -31.83 -15.22 7.75
N LEU A 131 -32.12 -16.34 7.10
CA LEU A 131 -32.08 -16.48 5.64
C LEU A 131 -33.06 -15.51 4.96
N LEU A 132 -34.30 -15.45 5.44
CA LEU A 132 -35.31 -14.55 4.88
C LEU A 132 -34.90 -13.08 5.07
N LEU A 133 -34.40 -12.69 6.25
CA LEU A 133 -33.95 -11.32 6.47
C LEU A 133 -32.75 -10.98 5.58
N ALA A 134 -31.79 -11.90 5.43
CA ALA A 134 -30.64 -11.71 4.54
C ALA A 134 -31.11 -11.41 3.11
N HIS A 135 -32.08 -12.20 2.61
CA HIS A 135 -32.67 -11.99 1.30
C HIS A 135 -33.38 -10.64 1.15
N LEU A 136 -34.08 -10.18 2.20
CA LEU A 136 -34.71 -8.86 2.18
C LEU A 136 -33.68 -7.71 2.12
N PHE A 137 -32.42 -7.95 2.48
CA PHE A 137 -31.32 -6.99 2.31
C PHE A 137 -30.54 -7.17 0.99
N ASP A 138 -30.87 -8.15 0.14
CA ASP A 138 -30.32 -8.26 -1.22
C ASP A 138 -30.92 -7.15 -2.09
N LYS A 139 -30.24 -6.00 -2.19
CA LYS A 139 -30.70 -4.79 -2.89
C LYS A 139 -30.97 -5.06 -4.39
N PRO A 140 -32.24 -5.26 -4.84
CA PRO A 140 -32.51 -5.76 -6.18
C PRO A 140 -32.18 -4.74 -7.28
N CYS A 141 -32.32 -3.44 -6.99
CA CYS A 141 -32.02 -2.37 -7.96
C CYS A 141 -30.53 -2.34 -8.38
N PHE A 142 -29.63 -2.78 -7.51
CA PHE A 142 -28.21 -2.86 -7.82
C PHE A 142 -27.82 -4.25 -8.34
N LEU A 143 -28.21 -5.31 -7.62
CA LEU A 143 -27.90 -6.69 -8.03
C LEU A 143 -28.57 -7.07 -9.36
N GLY A 144 -29.73 -6.48 -9.67
CA GLY A 144 -30.43 -6.67 -10.94
C GLY A 144 -29.65 -6.17 -12.15
N LEU A 145 -28.92 -5.05 -12.04
CA LEU A 145 -28.03 -4.55 -13.10
C LEU A 145 -26.91 -5.55 -13.40
N LEU A 146 -26.31 -6.10 -12.34
CA LEU A 146 -25.27 -7.11 -12.45
C LEU A 146 -25.81 -8.46 -12.95
N ALA A 147 -27.05 -8.80 -12.60
CA ALA A 147 -27.72 -10.02 -13.04
C ALA A 147 -27.98 -10.02 -14.55
N VAL A 148 -28.28 -8.86 -15.13
CA VAL A 148 -28.41 -8.68 -16.59
C VAL A 148 -27.09 -8.32 -17.27
N GLN A 149 -25.97 -8.38 -16.53
CA GLN A 149 -24.61 -8.13 -17.01
C GLN A 149 -24.45 -6.75 -17.67
N ALA A 150 -25.01 -5.70 -17.05
CA ALA A 150 -24.84 -4.31 -17.45
C ALA A 150 -23.74 -3.61 -16.61
N ASP A 151 -22.72 -3.03 -17.26
CA ASP A 151 -21.76 -2.10 -16.64
C ASP A 151 -22.39 -0.72 -16.50
N ASP A 152 -23.36 -0.60 -15.59
CA ASP A 152 -24.09 0.63 -15.26
C ASP A 152 -23.92 1.00 -13.77
N ILE A 153 -22.69 0.85 -13.27
CA ILE A 153 -22.33 1.15 -11.88
C ILE A 153 -21.83 2.58 -11.66
N SER A 154 -21.72 3.39 -12.73
CA SER A 154 -21.32 4.80 -12.64
C SER A 154 -22.27 5.58 -11.73
N GLY A 155 -21.72 6.48 -10.91
CA GLY A 155 -22.47 7.29 -9.95
C GLY A 155 -22.89 6.57 -8.66
N PHE A 156 -22.71 5.25 -8.55
CA PHE A 156 -22.92 4.55 -7.28
C PHE A 156 -21.74 4.78 -6.32
N HIS A 157 -22.06 4.99 -5.04
CA HIS A 157 -21.07 5.02 -3.96
C HIS A 157 -20.43 3.63 -3.81
N ALA A 158 -19.14 3.51 -4.06
CA ALA A 158 -18.48 2.22 -4.26
C ALA A 158 -18.57 1.35 -3.00
N ASN A 159 -18.20 1.91 -1.85
CA ASN A 159 -18.15 1.16 -0.59
C ASN A 159 -19.54 0.82 -0.02
N THR A 160 -20.61 1.49 -0.48
CA THR A 160 -21.99 1.08 -0.15
C THR A 160 -22.36 -0.21 -0.85
N HIS A 161 -21.87 -0.42 -2.08
CA HIS A 161 -22.37 -1.47 -2.96
C HIS A 161 -21.48 -2.72 -2.99
N ILE A 162 -20.16 -2.60 -2.78
CA ILE A 162 -19.28 -3.79 -2.71
C ILE A 162 -19.73 -4.77 -1.60
N PRO A 163 -20.08 -4.33 -0.36
CA PRO A 163 -20.61 -5.23 0.67
C PRO A 163 -21.89 -5.97 0.27
N ILE A 164 -22.74 -5.36 -0.56
CA ILE A 164 -23.95 -6.02 -1.08
C ILE A 164 -23.56 -7.17 -2.02
N VAL A 165 -22.50 -7.00 -2.84
CA VAL A 165 -21.95 -8.08 -3.67
C VAL A 165 -21.39 -9.20 -2.80
N ILE A 166 -20.70 -8.88 -1.70
CA ILE A 166 -20.20 -9.89 -0.76
C ILE A 166 -21.37 -10.71 -0.18
N GLY A 167 -22.47 -10.04 0.20
CA GLY A 167 -23.66 -10.76 0.65
C GLY A 167 -24.32 -11.62 -0.44
N SER A 168 -24.28 -11.17 -1.70
CA SER A 168 -24.63 -11.99 -2.86
C SER A 168 -23.75 -13.24 -2.98
N GLN A 169 -22.44 -13.12 -2.72
CA GLN A 169 -21.53 -14.27 -2.69
C GLN A 169 -21.88 -15.25 -1.58
N MET A 170 -22.18 -14.75 -0.38
CA MET A 170 -22.64 -15.58 0.73
C MET A 170 -23.96 -16.28 0.41
N ARG A 171 -24.88 -15.63 -0.29
CA ARG A 171 -26.12 -16.27 -0.76
C ARG A 171 -25.82 -17.46 -1.65
N TYR A 172 -24.91 -17.33 -2.62
CA TYR A 172 -24.51 -18.46 -3.46
C TYR A 172 -23.94 -19.62 -2.63
N GLU A 173 -23.06 -19.34 -1.66
CA GLU A 173 -22.48 -20.38 -0.79
C GLU A 173 -23.55 -21.10 0.04
N VAL A 174 -24.60 -20.40 0.45
CA VAL A 174 -25.68 -20.94 1.30
C VAL A 174 -26.76 -21.66 0.49
N THR A 175 -27.14 -21.16 -0.68
CA THR A 175 -28.30 -21.65 -1.44
C THR A 175 -27.92 -22.45 -2.69
N GLY A 176 -26.71 -22.30 -3.19
CA GLY A 176 -26.26 -22.88 -4.46
C GLY A 176 -26.81 -22.18 -5.71
N ASP A 177 -27.51 -21.05 -5.58
CA ASP A 177 -28.13 -20.32 -6.71
C ASP A 177 -27.07 -19.75 -7.67
N PRO A 178 -26.90 -20.32 -8.88
CA PRO A 178 -25.81 -19.95 -9.78
C PRO A 178 -25.89 -18.52 -10.29
N LEU A 179 -27.07 -17.87 -10.23
CA LEU A 179 -27.21 -16.45 -10.60
C LEU A 179 -26.26 -15.56 -9.79
N TYR A 180 -26.12 -15.85 -8.50
CA TYR A 180 -25.32 -15.02 -7.58
C TYR A 180 -23.82 -15.22 -7.76
N LYS A 181 -23.41 -16.39 -8.27
CA LYS A 181 -22.05 -16.60 -8.78
C LYS A 181 -21.81 -15.73 -10.02
N THR A 182 -22.73 -15.75 -10.99
CA THR A 182 -22.64 -14.93 -12.21
C THR A 182 -22.57 -13.43 -11.92
N ILE A 183 -23.44 -12.93 -11.02
CA ILE A 183 -23.44 -11.54 -10.55
C ILE A 183 -22.05 -11.15 -10.02
N SER A 184 -21.48 -11.99 -9.17
CA SER A 184 -20.22 -11.69 -8.48
C SER A 184 -19.02 -11.76 -9.42
N THR A 185 -19.00 -12.73 -10.34
CA THR A 185 -17.98 -12.82 -11.40
C THR A 185 -18.05 -11.60 -12.31
N PHE A 186 -19.24 -11.26 -12.81
CA PHE A 186 -19.42 -10.10 -13.69
C PHE A 186 -19.04 -8.79 -13.00
N PHE A 187 -19.41 -8.60 -11.73
CA PHE A 187 -19.01 -7.43 -10.95
C PHE A 187 -17.48 -7.28 -10.86
N MET A 188 -16.77 -8.37 -10.59
CA MET A 188 -15.32 -8.35 -10.55
C MET A 188 -14.71 -8.01 -11.92
N ASP A 189 -15.29 -8.54 -12.99
CA ASP A 189 -14.85 -8.29 -14.37
C ASP A 189 -15.02 -6.83 -14.78
N ILE A 190 -16.16 -6.19 -14.47
CA ILE A 190 -16.37 -4.77 -14.78
C ILE A 190 -15.42 -3.89 -13.95
N VAL A 191 -15.32 -4.12 -12.63
CA VAL A 191 -14.45 -3.30 -11.78
C VAL A 191 -13.00 -3.41 -12.24
N ASN A 192 -12.53 -4.61 -12.55
CA ASN A 192 -11.16 -4.82 -13.01
C ASN A 192 -10.92 -4.33 -14.44
N SER A 193 -11.91 -4.35 -15.34
CA SER A 193 -11.71 -3.97 -16.75
C SER A 193 -11.93 -2.49 -17.04
N SER A 194 -12.75 -1.78 -16.26
CA SER A 194 -13.14 -0.40 -16.56
C SER A 194 -13.00 0.60 -15.40
N HIS A 195 -12.91 0.14 -14.13
CA HIS A 195 -12.97 1.03 -12.94
C HIS A 195 -11.79 0.94 -11.97
N SER A 196 -10.75 0.14 -12.24
CA SER A 196 -9.63 -0.05 -11.31
C SER A 196 -8.32 0.57 -11.78
N TYR A 197 -7.62 1.26 -10.88
CA TYR A 197 -6.26 1.77 -11.11
C TYR A 197 -5.22 0.63 -11.02
N ALA A 198 -3.95 0.96 -11.27
CA ALA A 198 -2.84 0.00 -11.32
C ALA A 198 -2.53 -0.63 -9.95
N THR A 199 -2.99 -0.01 -8.87
CA THR A 199 -2.96 -0.56 -7.51
C THR A 199 -3.89 -1.75 -7.33
N GLY A 200 -4.90 -1.92 -8.21
CA GLY A 200 -6.05 -2.81 -8.02
C GLY A 200 -7.23 -2.16 -7.27
N GLY A 201 -7.06 -0.96 -6.71
CA GLY A 201 -8.12 -0.17 -6.09
C GLY A 201 -9.04 0.50 -7.12
N THR A 202 -10.16 1.03 -6.66
CA THR A 202 -11.20 1.65 -7.50
C THR A 202 -11.75 2.92 -6.84
N SER A 203 -12.63 3.64 -7.54
CA SER A 203 -13.35 4.84 -7.11
C SER A 203 -12.54 6.15 -7.05
N VAL A 204 -13.27 7.25 -7.15
CA VAL A 204 -12.79 8.62 -7.00
C VAL A 204 -13.83 9.39 -6.19
N SER A 205 -13.40 10.10 -5.15
CA SER A 205 -14.30 10.76 -4.20
C SER A 205 -15.40 9.83 -3.65
N GLU A 206 -15.08 8.55 -3.43
CA GLU A 206 -15.97 7.47 -2.94
C GLU A 206 -16.97 6.88 -3.98
N PHE A 207 -17.02 7.40 -5.20
CA PHE A 207 -17.95 6.95 -6.24
C PHE A 207 -17.21 6.27 -7.40
N TRP A 208 -17.90 5.37 -8.09
CA TRP A 208 -17.48 4.98 -9.43
C TRP A 208 -17.84 6.08 -10.43
N SER A 209 -16.89 6.43 -11.29
CA SER A 209 -17.11 7.31 -12.43
C SER A 209 -17.52 6.51 -13.66
N ASP A 210 -17.67 7.18 -14.80
CA ASP A 210 -17.91 6.49 -16.07
C ASP A 210 -16.80 5.48 -16.40
N PRO A 211 -17.16 4.32 -16.97
CA PRO A 211 -16.21 3.26 -17.29
C PRO A 211 -15.16 3.76 -18.30
N LYS A 212 -13.91 3.33 -18.11
CA LYS A 212 -12.79 3.68 -19.00
C LYS A 212 -12.55 5.19 -19.14
N ARG A 213 -12.70 5.95 -18.05
CA ARG A 213 -12.41 7.41 -17.97
C ARG A 213 -11.37 7.76 -16.89
N LEU A 214 -10.56 6.80 -16.44
CA LEU A 214 -9.72 6.94 -15.25
C LEU A 214 -8.62 8.02 -15.39
N ALA A 215 -8.22 8.41 -16.60
CA ALA A 215 -7.18 9.41 -16.73
C ALA A 215 -7.60 10.80 -16.22
N SER A 216 -8.89 11.13 -16.34
CA SER A 216 -9.45 12.40 -15.82
C SER A 216 -9.76 12.36 -14.33
N THR A 217 -9.69 11.20 -13.69
CA THR A 217 -9.99 11.05 -12.26
C THR A 217 -8.74 11.07 -11.39
N LEU A 218 -7.53 11.14 -11.96
CA LEU A 218 -6.27 11.14 -11.22
C LEU A 218 -6.12 12.43 -10.36
N GLN A 219 -6.38 12.32 -9.06
CA GLN A 219 -6.38 13.43 -8.10
C GLN A 219 -5.89 12.99 -6.71
N THR A 220 -6.23 13.75 -5.66
CA THR A 220 -5.84 13.44 -4.27
C THR A 220 -6.85 12.55 -3.55
N GLU A 221 -8.10 12.52 -4.00
CA GLU A 221 -9.19 11.75 -3.39
C GLU A 221 -9.56 10.57 -4.31
N ASN A 222 -8.64 9.61 -4.43
CA ASN A 222 -8.83 8.36 -5.16
C ASN A 222 -8.76 7.18 -4.19
N GLU A 223 -9.35 6.06 -4.58
CA GLU A 223 -9.15 4.77 -3.88
C GLU A 223 -9.40 4.84 -2.38
N GLU A 224 -10.67 4.99 -1.99
CA GLU A 224 -11.08 4.81 -0.60
C GLU A 224 -10.61 3.43 -0.11
N SER A 225 -9.89 3.39 1.01
CA SER A 225 -9.29 2.16 1.55
C SER A 225 -10.33 1.05 1.83
N CYS A 226 -11.56 1.42 2.21
CA CYS A 226 -12.63 0.45 2.41
C CYS A 226 -13.03 -0.31 1.13
N THR A 227 -12.96 0.36 -0.03
CA THR A 227 -13.31 -0.27 -1.31
C THR A 227 -12.34 -1.40 -1.62
N THR A 228 -11.03 -1.15 -1.48
CA THR A 228 -9.98 -2.17 -1.66
C THR A 228 -10.16 -3.33 -0.68
N TYR A 229 -10.42 -3.06 0.59
CA TYR A 229 -10.70 -4.10 1.58
C TYR A 229 -11.88 -5.00 1.21
N ASN A 230 -13.00 -4.41 0.79
CA ASN A 230 -14.18 -5.18 0.42
C ASN A 230 -13.96 -5.91 -0.92
N MET A 231 -13.23 -5.34 -1.87
CA MET A 231 -12.84 -6.03 -3.10
C MET A 231 -11.92 -7.23 -2.85
N LEU A 232 -11.04 -7.17 -1.83
CA LEU A 232 -10.25 -8.33 -1.42
C LEU A 232 -11.15 -9.48 -0.94
N LYS A 233 -12.25 -9.20 -0.24
CA LYS A 233 -13.25 -10.22 0.11
C LYS A 233 -13.92 -10.79 -1.14
N VAL A 234 -14.32 -9.93 -2.09
CA VAL A 234 -14.93 -10.37 -3.36
C VAL A 234 -14.01 -11.33 -4.11
N SER A 235 -12.76 -10.94 -4.31
CA SER A 235 -11.73 -11.77 -4.95
C SER A 235 -11.51 -13.09 -4.20
N ARG A 236 -11.46 -13.06 -2.86
CA ARG A 236 -11.29 -14.25 -2.03
C ARG A 236 -12.40 -15.28 -2.22
N HIS A 237 -13.66 -14.85 -2.25
CA HIS A 237 -14.80 -15.75 -2.51
C HIS A 237 -14.73 -16.35 -3.91
N LEU A 238 -14.45 -15.52 -4.93
CA LEU A 238 -14.29 -16.02 -6.31
C LEU A 238 -13.15 -17.05 -6.41
N PHE A 239 -12.01 -16.79 -5.79
CA PHE A 239 -10.91 -17.75 -5.73
C PHE A 239 -11.33 -19.07 -5.07
N ARG A 240 -12.07 -19.03 -3.96
CA ARG A 240 -12.58 -20.25 -3.29
C ARG A 240 -13.44 -21.11 -4.22
N TRP A 241 -14.19 -20.50 -5.13
CA TRP A 241 -15.11 -21.23 -6.01
C TRP A 241 -14.46 -21.72 -7.30
N THR A 242 -13.56 -20.94 -7.88
CA THR A 242 -13.01 -21.20 -9.21
C THR A 242 -11.57 -21.69 -9.19
N LYS A 243 -10.82 -21.34 -8.14
CA LYS A 243 -9.37 -21.52 -8.03
C LYS A 243 -8.61 -20.88 -9.19
N GLU A 244 -9.17 -19.85 -9.83
CA GLU A 244 -8.52 -19.16 -10.92
C GLU A 244 -7.41 -18.24 -10.39
N VAL A 245 -6.22 -18.33 -11.00
CA VAL A 245 -5.06 -17.52 -10.60
C VAL A 245 -5.31 -16.03 -10.75
N ALA A 246 -6.18 -15.61 -11.68
CA ALA A 246 -6.53 -14.21 -11.87
C ALA A 246 -7.07 -13.54 -10.59
N TYR A 247 -7.85 -14.27 -9.78
CA TYR A 247 -8.35 -13.73 -8.51
C TYR A 247 -7.25 -13.64 -7.45
N ALA A 248 -6.33 -14.60 -7.41
CA ALA A 248 -5.15 -14.54 -6.56
C ALA A 248 -4.17 -13.42 -6.97
N ASP A 249 -3.99 -13.20 -8.28
CA ASP A 249 -3.20 -12.10 -8.83
C ASP A 249 -3.81 -10.74 -8.46
N TYR A 250 -5.14 -10.60 -8.55
CA TYR A 250 -5.82 -9.40 -8.06
C TYR A 250 -5.60 -9.20 -6.56
N TYR A 251 -5.75 -10.27 -5.76
CA TYR A 251 -5.59 -10.19 -4.31
C TYR A 251 -4.18 -9.72 -3.94
N GLU A 252 -3.13 -10.30 -4.55
CA GLU A 252 -1.73 -9.87 -4.34
C GLU A 252 -1.53 -8.41 -4.72
N ARG A 253 -2.06 -7.99 -5.88
CA ARG A 253 -1.96 -6.61 -6.38
C ARG A 253 -2.60 -5.62 -5.41
N ALA A 254 -3.87 -5.83 -5.07
CA ALA A 254 -4.65 -4.94 -4.21
C ALA A 254 -4.13 -4.91 -2.78
N LEU A 255 -3.67 -6.04 -2.23
CA LEU A 255 -3.03 -6.08 -0.91
C LEU A 255 -1.72 -5.30 -0.92
N THR A 256 -0.81 -5.63 -1.84
CA THR A 256 0.55 -5.05 -1.90
C THR A 256 0.50 -3.54 -2.16
N ASN A 257 -0.35 -3.10 -3.08
CA ASN A 257 -0.30 -1.72 -3.58
C ASN A 257 -1.40 -0.83 -2.99
N GLY A 258 -2.52 -1.42 -2.54
CA GLY A 258 -3.68 -0.68 -2.05
C GLY A 258 -3.94 -0.82 -0.54
N VAL A 259 -3.31 -1.76 0.17
CA VAL A 259 -3.53 -1.98 1.62
C VAL A 259 -2.26 -1.74 2.43
N LEU A 260 -1.12 -2.35 2.07
CA LEU A 260 0.09 -2.26 2.89
C LEU A 260 0.61 -0.82 3.05
N GLY A 261 0.30 0.06 2.09
CA GLY A 261 0.68 1.46 2.10
C GLY A 261 -0.27 2.42 2.81
N ILE A 262 -1.36 1.94 3.43
CA ILE A 262 -2.39 2.81 4.04
C ILE A 262 -2.10 3.19 5.49
N GLN A 263 -1.14 2.55 6.14
CA GLN A 263 -0.63 2.94 7.46
C GLN A 263 0.68 3.72 7.30
N ARG A 264 0.86 4.80 8.05
CA ARG A 264 2.06 5.64 7.98
C ARG A 264 3.25 4.94 8.62
N GLY A 265 4.01 4.19 7.81
CA GLY A 265 5.14 3.40 8.30
C GLY A 265 4.72 2.43 9.41
N THR A 266 5.36 2.53 10.58
CA THR A 266 5.04 1.71 11.76
C THR A 266 4.26 2.48 12.82
N GLU A 267 3.78 3.69 12.51
CA GLU A 267 3.09 4.54 13.47
C GLU A 267 1.72 3.96 13.80
N PRO A 268 1.41 3.71 15.08
CA PRO A 268 0.16 3.09 15.48
C PRO A 268 -1.01 4.06 15.27
N GLY A 269 -2.06 3.60 14.57
CA GLY A 269 -3.30 4.37 14.41
C GLY A 269 -3.18 5.59 13.51
N VAL A 270 -2.16 5.67 12.64
CA VAL A 270 -2.04 6.73 11.63
C VAL A 270 -2.27 6.11 10.26
N MET A 271 -3.50 6.23 9.77
CA MET A 271 -3.95 5.66 8.49
C MET A 271 -4.58 6.71 7.58
N ILE A 272 -4.52 6.48 6.27
CA ILE A 272 -5.24 7.29 5.25
C ILE A 272 -6.67 6.80 5.05
N TYR A 273 -7.50 7.69 4.50
CA TYR A 273 -8.81 7.33 3.95
C TYR A 273 -8.69 7.03 2.45
N MET A 274 -8.19 8.00 1.69
CA MET A 274 -7.96 7.93 0.24
C MET A 274 -6.48 7.66 -0.05
N LEU A 275 -6.20 6.91 -1.11
CA LEU A 275 -4.86 6.72 -1.67
C LEU A 275 -4.70 7.56 -2.95
N PRO A 276 -4.04 8.73 -2.88
CA PRO A 276 -3.89 9.64 -4.02
C PRO A 276 -3.24 8.98 -5.26
N GLN A 277 -3.81 9.24 -6.44
CA GLN A 277 -3.30 8.72 -7.73
C GLN A 277 -2.90 9.83 -8.72
N GLY A 278 -3.05 11.11 -8.32
CA GLY A 278 -2.68 12.27 -9.11
C GLY A 278 -1.17 12.40 -9.38
N ARG A 279 -0.80 13.51 -10.04
CA ARG A 279 0.60 13.83 -10.36
C ARG A 279 1.20 14.68 -9.24
N GLY A 280 2.35 14.27 -8.72
CA GLY A 280 3.03 14.98 -7.63
C GLY A 280 2.14 15.17 -6.39
N VAL A 281 1.30 14.19 -6.09
CA VAL A 281 0.42 14.18 -4.93
C VAL A 281 1.11 13.55 -3.74
N SER A 282 0.57 13.75 -2.54
CA SER A 282 1.11 13.18 -1.30
C SER A 282 -0.03 12.62 -0.44
N LYS A 283 0.21 11.51 0.26
CA LYS A 283 -0.74 10.97 1.26
C LYS A 283 -0.95 11.93 2.44
N ALA A 284 0.00 12.84 2.68
CA ALA A 284 -0.10 13.87 3.72
C ALA A 284 -0.86 15.13 3.27
N VAL A 285 -1.08 15.32 1.97
CA VAL A 285 -1.67 16.54 1.39
C VAL A 285 -2.91 16.17 0.58
N SER A 286 -4.03 16.00 1.29
CA SER A 286 -5.35 15.78 0.71
C SER A 286 -6.45 16.30 1.66
N TYR A 287 -7.72 16.20 1.29
CA TYR A 287 -8.83 16.56 2.18
C TYR A 287 -8.81 15.68 3.44
N HIS A 288 -8.65 14.37 3.27
CA HIS A 288 -8.58 13.42 4.38
C HIS A 288 -7.17 13.29 4.99
N LYS A 289 -6.11 13.38 4.19
CA LYS A 289 -4.69 13.22 4.59
C LYS A 289 -4.47 12.00 5.51
N TRP A 290 -3.35 11.97 6.23
CA TRP A 290 -3.19 11.06 7.37
C TRP A 290 -4.15 11.44 8.49
N GLY A 291 -4.92 10.47 8.98
CA GLY A 291 -5.71 10.66 10.19
C GLY A 291 -4.84 10.66 11.46
N THR A 292 -5.50 10.63 12.62
CA THR A 292 -4.84 10.64 13.92
C THR A 292 -5.30 9.48 14.80
N PRO A 293 -4.46 8.99 15.73
CA PRO A 293 -4.80 7.81 16.53
C PRO A 293 -6.07 7.93 17.39
N PHE A 294 -6.46 9.16 17.76
CA PHE A 294 -7.53 9.40 18.73
C PHE A 294 -8.61 10.39 18.27
N ASN A 295 -8.49 10.99 17.08
CA ASN A 295 -9.48 11.98 16.59
C ASN A 295 -10.00 11.69 15.17
N SER A 296 -9.54 10.61 14.53
CA SER A 296 -10.03 10.19 13.22
C SER A 296 -10.85 8.91 13.37
N PHE A 297 -12.17 9.01 13.13
CA PHE A 297 -13.13 7.91 13.31
C PHE A 297 -13.92 7.63 12.02
N TRP A 298 -13.21 7.65 10.90
CA TRP A 298 -13.77 7.36 9.58
C TRP A 298 -14.02 5.86 9.39
N CYS A 299 -14.85 5.50 8.40
CA CYS A 299 -15.06 4.10 8.02
C CYS A 299 -13.73 3.36 7.71
N CYS A 300 -12.79 4.04 7.03
CA CYS A 300 -11.48 3.49 6.69
C CYS A 300 -10.62 3.13 7.91
N TYR A 301 -10.84 3.74 9.08
CA TYR A 301 -10.14 3.35 10.30
C TYR A 301 -10.60 1.99 10.81
N GLY A 302 -11.92 1.74 10.82
CA GLY A 302 -12.47 0.42 11.17
C GLY A 302 -11.93 -0.66 10.23
N THR A 303 -12.04 -0.40 8.93
CA THR A 303 -11.57 -1.31 7.90
C THR A 303 -10.05 -1.52 7.92
N GLY A 304 -9.26 -0.46 8.13
CA GLY A 304 -7.80 -0.54 8.23
C GLY A 304 -7.36 -1.45 9.38
N ILE A 305 -7.96 -1.28 10.57
CA ILE A 305 -7.70 -2.15 11.72
C ILE A 305 -8.02 -3.61 11.40
N GLU A 306 -9.16 -3.88 10.76
CA GLU A 306 -9.53 -5.24 10.35
C GLU A 306 -8.50 -5.83 9.36
N SER A 307 -8.08 -5.04 8.37
CA SER A 307 -7.13 -5.44 7.31
C SER A 307 -5.79 -5.86 7.88
N PHE A 308 -5.16 -5.02 8.72
CA PHE A 308 -3.89 -5.34 9.35
C PHE A 308 -3.99 -6.47 10.38
N SER A 309 -5.20 -6.76 10.87
CA SER A 309 -5.41 -7.86 11.80
C SER A 309 -5.47 -9.25 11.17
N LYS A 310 -5.49 -9.32 9.84
CA LYS A 310 -5.75 -10.57 9.09
C LYS A 310 -4.89 -10.75 7.85
N LEU A 311 -3.70 -10.13 7.79
CA LEU A 311 -2.77 -10.23 6.64
C LEU A 311 -2.41 -11.69 6.25
N GLY A 312 -2.59 -12.66 7.16
CA GLY A 312 -2.38 -14.09 6.90
C GLY A 312 -3.59 -14.88 6.37
N ASP A 313 -4.79 -14.29 6.28
CA ASP A 313 -6.05 -15.02 6.06
C ASP A 313 -6.25 -15.57 4.63
N SER A 314 -5.37 -15.16 3.71
CA SER A 314 -5.44 -15.47 2.28
C SER A 314 -4.07 -15.86 1.71
N ILE A 315 -3.17 -16.39 2.56
CA ILE A 315 -1.92 -17.01 2.10
C ILE A 315 -2.20 -18.42 1.58
N TYR A 316 -3.03 -19.16 2.31
CA TYR A 316 -3.30 -20.58 2.13
C TYR A 316 -4.80 -20.86 2.01
N PHE A 317 -5.19 -21.74 1.09
CA PHE A 317 -6.56 -22.21 0.95
C PHE A 317 -6.57 -23.73 0.88
N GLU A 318 -7.31 -24.35 1.77
CA GLU A 318 -7.43 -25.80 1.83
C GLU A 318 -8.61 -26.28 0.98
N GLU A 319 -8.40 -27.40 0.30
CA GLU A 319 -9.46 -28.20 -0.29
C GLU A 319 -9.49 -29.57 0.38
N GLU A 320 -10.63 -29.89 0.99
CA GLU A 320 -10.89 -31.19 1.59
C GLU A 320 -11.04 -32.28 0.52
N GLY A 321 -10.53 -33.47 0.82
CA GLY A 321 -10.61 -34.62 -0.06
C GLY A 321 -9.95 -35.85 0.58
N SER A 322 -9.99 -36.99 -0.11
CA SER A 322 -9.27 -38.20 0.34
C SER A 322 -7.76 -37.99 0.40
N ILE A 323 -7.24 -37.09 -0.45
CA ILE A 323 -5.90 -36.54 -0.37
C ILE A 323 -6.05 -35.04 -0.10
N PRO A 324 -5.66 -34.54 1.08
CA PRO A 324 -5.80 -33.12 1.40
C PRO A 324 -4.93 -32.29 0.46
N SER A 325 -5.51 -31.19 -0.02
CA SER A 325 -4.86 -30.28 -0.98
C SER A 325 -4.77 -28.87 -0.41
N LEU A 326 -3.61 -28.22 -0.62
CA LEU A 326 -3.36 -26.87 -0.14
C LEU A 326 -2.94 -25.97 -1.29
N TYR A 327 -3.71 -24.93 -1.56
CA TYR A 327 -3.38 -23.86 -2.49
C TYR A 327 -2.58 -22.78 -1.76
N ILE A 328 -1.41 -22.45 -2.30
CA ILE A 328 -0.52 -21.39 -1.80
C ILE A 328 -0.59 -20.25 -2.81
N ILE A 329 -1.25 -19.15 -2.43
CA ILE A 329 -1.53 -18.06 -3.37
C ILE A 329 -0.76 -16.77 -3.09
N GLN A 330 -0.15 -16.63 -1.91
CA GLN A 330 0.73 -15.51 -1.56
C GLN A 330 2.09 -16.04 -1.14
N TYR A 331 3.14 -15.34 -1.57
CA TYR A 331 4.51 -15.66 -1.20
C TYR A 331 5.00 -14.72 -0.10
N VAL A 332 4.62 -15.06 1.14
CA VAL A 332 5.00 -14.33 2.36
C VAL A 332 5.59 -15.31 3.38
N SER A 333 6.71 -14.93 4.00
CA SER A 333 7.34 -15.77 5.04
C SER A 333 6.36 -16.05 6.18
N SER A 334 6.05 -17.32 6.41
CA SER A 334 4.97 -17.75 7.29
C SER A 334 5.13 -19.22 7.71
N THR A 335 4.45 -19.59 8.79
CA THR A 335 4.32 -20.96 9.27
C THR A 335 2.84 -21.32 9.36
N LEU A 336 2.46 -22.45 8.77
CA LEU A 336 1.10 -22.99 8.81
C LEU A 336 1.10 -24.32 9.57
N ASP A 337 0.28 -24.41 10.61
CA ASP A 337 -0.10 -25.68 11.23
C ASP A 337 -1.24 -26.32 10.42
N TRP A 338 -0.90 -27.12 9.41
CA TRP A 338 -1.88 -27.71 8.51
C TRP A 338 -2.40 -29.04 9.06
N LYS A 339 -3.53 -28.95 9.77
CA LYS A 339 -4.09 -30.08 10.55
C LYS A 339 -4.48 -31.28 9.70
N SER A 340 -5.19 -31.08 8.58
CA SER A 340 -5.65 -32.17 7.72
C SER A 340 -4.51 -32.87 6.98
N GLY A 341 -3.46 -32.12 6.61
CA GLY A 341 -2.22 -32.65 6.06
C GLY A 341 -1.27 -33.24 7.11
N LYS A 342 -1.57 -33.08 8.41
CA LYS A 342 -0.73 -33.51 9.56
C LYS A 342 0.72 -33.02 9.50
N ILE A 343 0.95 -31.85 8.91
CA ILE A 343 2.28 -31.24 8.77
C ILE A 343 2.30 -29.80 9.26
N VAL A 344 3.48 -29.36 9.72
CA VAL A 344 3.78 -27.92 9.83
C VAL A 344 4.54 -27.51 8.58
N LEU A 345 3.94 -26.62 7.78
CA LEU A 345 4.55 -26.06 6.58
C LEU A 345 5.23 -24.73 6.94
N ASN A 346 6.52 -24.63 6.64
CA ASN A 346 7.29 -23.39 6.79
C ASN A 346 7.61 -22.83 5.41
N GLN A 347 7.17 -21.60 5.17
CA GLN A 347 7.44 -20.82 3.98
C GLN A 347 8.46 -19.73 4.32
N LYS A 348 9.59 -19.73 3.61
CA LYS A 348 10.62 -18.70 3.69
C LYS A 348 10.78 -18.00 2.36
N VAL A 349 10.62 -16.69 2.35
CA VAL A 349 10.76 -15.84 1.17
C VAL A 349 11.98 -14.94 1.34
N ILE A 350 12.86 -14.92 0.34
CA ILE A 350 13.98 -13.98 0.31
C ILE A 350 13.43 -12.63 -0.18
N PRO A 351 13.67 -11.52 0.54
CA PRO A 351 13.22 -10.19 0.12
C PRO A 351 13.72 -9.85 -1.28
N VAL A 352 12.81 -9.33 -2.10
CA VAL A 352 13.10 -8.90 -3.48
C VAL A 352 13.94 -7.62 -3.45
N VAL A 353 14.96 -7.55 -4.31
CA VAL A 353 15.80 -6.35 -4.52
C VAL A 353 15.95 -6.08 -6.01
N SER A 354 16.08 -4.82 -6.42
CA SER A 354 16.09 -4.45 -7.83
C SER A 354 17.30 -4.98 -8.62
N SER A 355 18.43 -5.20 -7.95
CA SER A 355 19.66 -5.76 -8.56
C SER A 355 19.62 -7.27 -8.78
N ASP A 356 18.67 -7.99 -8.18
CA ASP A 356 18.52 -9.44 -8.29
C ASP A 356 17.06 -9.78 -8.62
N PRO A 357 16.72 -9.90 -9.92
CA PRO A 357 15.34 -9.91 -10.40
C PRO A 357 14.64 -11.27 -10.24
N TYR A 358 14.61 -11.78 -9.00
CA TYR A 358 14.01 -13.05 -8.66
C TYR A 358 13.26 -13.01 -7.33
N LEU A 359 12.05 -13.57 -7.34
CA LEU A 359 11.37 -14.02 -6.13
C LEU A 359 11.84 -15.43 -5.80
N ARG A 360 12.41 -15.62 -4.60
CA ARG A 360 12.85 -16.93 -4.12
C ARG A 360 12.08 -17.37 -2.90
N VAL A 361 11.45 -18.53 -3.03
CA VAL A 361 10.62 -19.15 -1.99
C VAL A 361 11.18 -20.52 -1.67
N THR A 362 11.26 -20.84 -0.38
CA THR A 362 11.56 -22.19 0.11
C THR A 362 10.41 -22.66 0.99
N LEU A 363 9.85 -23.81 0.66
CA LEU A 363 8.87 -24.52 1.47
C LEU A 363 9.56 -25.74 2.10
N THR A 364 9.32 -25.94 3.39
CA THR A 364 9.78 -27.12 4.14
C THR A 364 8.66 -27.62 5.03
N ALA A 365 8.56 -28.93 5.21
CA ALA A 365 7.56 -29.52 6.07
C ALA A 365 8.16 -30.39 7.18
N SER A 366 7.54 -30.35 8.35
CA SER A 366 7.82 -31.28 9.45
C SER A 366 6.55 -32.06 9.80
N SER A 367 6.66 -33.38 9.90
CA SER A 367 5.53 -34.26 10.24
C SER A 367 5.11 -34.07 11.68
N LYS A 368 3.80 -34.08 11.93
CA LYS A 368 3.26 -34.34 13.26
C LYS A 368 2.94 -35.84 13.37
N GLU A 369 3.46 -36.47 14.42
CA GLU A 369 3.04 -37.81 14.87
C GLU A 369 3.41 -39.02 13.98
N GLY A 370 4.53 -38.99 13.24
CA GLY A 370 5.04 -40.18 12.53
C GLY A 370 4.16 -40.70 11.39
N SER A 371 3.13 -39.95 11.00
CA SER A 371 2.18 -40.26 9.94
C SER A 371 2.65 -39.65 8.61
N GLU A 372 3.06 -40.49 7.66
CA GLU A 372 3.34 -40.10 6.26
C GLU A 372 2.03 -39.99 5.46
N GLN A 373 1.22 -38.97 5.74
CA GLN A 373 0.03 -38.71 4.94
C GLN A 373 0.42 -38.00 3.64
N LEU A 374 0.13 -38.62 2.50
CA LEU A 374 0.33 -38.01 1.20
C LEU A 374 -0.60 -36.80 1.07
N SER A 375 -0.07 -35.69 0.58
CA SER A 375 -0.78 -34.43 0.40
C SER A 375 -0.43 -33.78 -0.94
N THR A 376 -1.20 -32.79 -1.36
CA THR A 376 -0.92 -32.03 -2.59
C THR A 376 -0.74 -30.55 -2.28
N LEU A 377 0.35 -29.95 -2.75
CA LEU A 377 0.53 -28.50 -2.77
C LEU A 377 0.24 -27.97 -4.17
N ASN A 378 -0.57 -26.91 -4.27
CA ASN A 378 -0.81 -26.17 -5.50
C ASN A 378 -0.18 -24.78 -5.35
N LEU A 379 0.97 -24.56 -5.98
CA LEU A 379 1.72 -23.30 -5.90
C LEU A 379 1.35 -22.38 -7.06
N ARG A 380 0.90 -21.16 -6.77
CA ARG A 380 0.56 -20.18 -7.80
C ARG A 380 1.79 -19.80 -8.63
N ILE A 381 1.71 -19.91 -9.95
CA ILE A 381 2.68 -19.31 -10.87
C ILE A 381 2.08 -17.96 -11.33
N PRO A 382 2.50 -16.81 -10.77
CA PRO A 382 1.84 -15.52 -10.99
C PRO A 382 1.92 -15.05 -12.45
N ILE A 383 0.92 -14.31 -12.94
CA ILE A 383 0.93 -13.80 -14.32
C ILE A 383 2.09 -12.85 -14.63
N TRP A 384 2.66 -12.20 -13.62
CA TRP A 384 3.77 -11.25 -13.81
C TRP A 384 5.13 -11.93 -14.02
N THR A 385 5.26 -13.24 -13.78
CA THR A 385 6.54 -13.96 -13.96
C THR A 385 6.75 -14.37 -15.42
N SER A 386 8.00 -14.61 -15.81
CA SER A 386 8.33 -15.24 -17.09
C SER A 386 8.59 -16.73 -16.93
N SER A 387 8.17 -17.56 -17.90
CA SER A 387 8.59 -18.97 -17.97
C SER A 387 10.11 -19.09 -18.19
N LYS A 388 10.72 -18.13 -18.89
CA LYS A 388 12.15 -18.13 -19.16
C LYS A 388 12.91 -17.78 -17.88
N GLY A 389 13.64 -18.74 -17.35
CA GLY A 389 14.45 -18.57 -16.13
C GLY A 389 13.73 -18.96 -14.83
N ALA A 390 12.41 -19.24 -14.89
CA ALA A 390 11.69 -19.81 -13.76
C ALA A 390 12.15 -21.24 -13.49
N LYS A 391 12.32 -21.58 -12.21
CA LYS A 391 12.75 -22.91 -11.77
C LYS A 391 12.03 -23.32 -10.50
N ALA A 392 11.61 -24.57 -10.44
CA ALA A 392 11.16 -25.22 -9.22
C ALA A 392 11.95 -26.50 -9.01
N THR A 393 12.30 -26.80 -7.75
CA THR A 393 12.89 -28.10 -7.39
C THR A 393 12.17 -28.68 -6.19
N LEU A 394 12.03 -30.01 -6.17
CA LEU A 394 11.60 -30.80 -5.02
C LEU A 394 12.76 -31.74 -4.65
N ASN A 395 13.27 -31.62 -3.43
CA ASN A 395 14.40 -32.42 -2.94
C ASN A 395 15.60 -32.42 -3.92
N ALA A 396 15.92 -31.22 -4.45
CA ALA A 396 16.95 -30.97 -5.45
C ALA A 396 16.71 -31.55 -6.87
N GLN A 397 15.54 -32.15 -7.13
CA GLN A 397 15.13 -32.59 -8.47
C GLN A 397 14.28 -31.49 -9.13
N ASN A 398 14.56 -31.18 -10.40
CA ASN A 398 13.81 -30.18 -11.15
C ASN A 398 12.36 -30.63 -11.39
N LEU A 399 11.42 -29.69 -11.29
CA LEU A 399 10.02 -29.87 -11.65
C LEU A 399 9.72 -29.12 -12.94
N ASP A 400 8.84 -29.69 -13.76
CA ASP A 400 8.27 -28.99 -14.92
C ASP A 400 7.30 -27.92 -14.43
N LEU A 401 7.55 -26.68 -14.82
CA LEU A 401 6.71 -25.54 -14.48
C LEU A 401 5.60 -25.36 -15.52
N PRO A 402 4.35 -25.15 -15.09
CA PRO A 402 3.29 -24.76 -16.01
C PRO A 402 3.44 -23.29 -16.42
N ALA A 403 2.64 -22.83 -17.38
CA ALA A 403 2.67 -21.45 -17.83
C ALA A 403 2.25 -20.47 -16.71
N PRO A 404 2.76 -19.23 -16.69
CA PRO A 404 2.24 -18.16 -15.83
C PRO A 404 0.72 -18.04 -15.90
N GLY A 405 0.07 -17.75 -14.77
CA GLY A 405 -1.39 -17.76 -14.65
C GLY A 405 -1.99 -19.13 -14.32
N SER A 406 -1.19 -20.08 -13.81
CA SER A 406 -1.64 -21.42 -13.44
C SER A 406 -1.05 -21.90 -12.10
N PHE A 407 -1.38 -23.13 -11.68
CA PHE A 407 -0.86 -23.74 -10.47
C PHE A 407 0.13 -24.87 -10.79
N LEU A 408 1.30 -24.84 -10.17
CA LEU A 408 2.20 -25.99 -10.09
C LEU A 408 1.68 -26.94 -9.01
N GLN A 409 1.25 -28.13 -9.42
CA GLN A 409 0.81 -29.18 -8.51
C GLN A 409 1.97 -30.07 -8.11
N VAL A 410 2.17 -30.28 -6.81
CA VAL A 410 3.27 -31.06 -6.24
C VAL A 410 2.73 -32.04 -5.20
N LYS A 411 3.02 -33.33 -5.39
CA LYS A 411 2.81 -34.33 -4.34
C LYS A 411 3.81 -34.09 -3.22
N TRP A 412 3.33 -34.09 -1.99
CA TRP A 412 4.05 -33.57 -0.85
C TRP A 412 3.91 -34.48 0.36
N SER A 413 5.00 -34.63 1.10
CA SER A 413 5.14 -35.44 2.29
C SER A 413 6.00 -34.74 3.35
N GLY A 414 6.00 -35.29 4.56
CA GLY A 414 6.84 -34.77 5.65
C GLY A 414 8.33 -34.97 5.36
N GLY A 415 9.13 -33.92 5.54
CA GLY A 415 10.56 -33.92 5.22
C GLY A 415 10.89 -33.36 3.83
N ASP A 416 9.91 -33.14 2.97
CA ASP A 416 10.13 -32.54 1.66
C ASP A 416 10.60 -31.09 1.75
N LYS A 417 11.44 -30.71 0.79
CA LYS A 417 11.89 -29.34 0.56
C LYS A 417 11.63 -28.94 -0.88
N LEU A 418 10.82 -27.90 -1.08
CA LEU A 418 10.59 -27.29 -2.38
C LEU A 418 11.24 -25.92 -2.42
N THR A 419 11.90 -25.62 -3.53
CA THR A 419 12.39 -24.27 -3.84
C THR A 419 11.75 -23.76 -5.11
N LEU A 420 11.27 -22.53 -5.09
CA LEU A 420 10.73 -21.83 -6.25
C LEU A 420 11.55 -20.57 -6.50
N ASN A 421 11.97 -20.37 -7.75
CA ASN A 421 12.71 -19.20 -8.20
C ASN A 421 12.00 -18.61 -9.41
N LEU A 422 11.34 -17.46 -9.25
CA LEU A 422 10.51 -16.82 -10.26
C LEU A 422 11.14 -15.49 -10.73
N PRO A 423 11.42 -15.33 -12.04
CA PRO A 423 11.91 -14.07 -12.59
C PRO A 423 10.91 -12.92 -12.39
N ILE A 424 11.42 -11.76 -11.98
CA ILE A 424 10.67 -10.52 -11.85
C ILE A 424 11.16 -9.55 -12.92
N SER A 425 10.26 -8.94 -13.70
CA SER A 425 10.63 -7.92 -14.68
C SER A 425 9.90 -6.61 -14.43
N ILE A 426 10.43 -5.55 -15.06
CA ILE A 426 9.67 -4.32 -15.28
C ILE A 426 8.54 -4.63 -16.25
N ARG A 427 7.39 -4.01 -16.02
CA ARG A 427 6.24 -4.00 -16.93
C ARG A 427 5.55 -2.64 -16.86
N THR A 428 4.89 -2.27 -17.96
CA THR A 428 4.04 -1.09 -17.99
C THR A 428 2.58 -1.51 -18.15
N GLU A 429 1.67 -0.76 -17.53
CA GLU A 429 0.23 -1.01 -17.59
C GLU A 429 -0.46 0.29 -18.01
N GLN A 430 -1.20 0.25 -19.11
CA GLN A 430 -1.95 1.41 -19.59
C GLN A 430 -3.06 1.76 -18.60
N ILE A 431 -3.29 3.05 -18.37
CA ILE A 431 -4.48 3.48 -17.64
C ILE A 431 -5.74 2.98 -18.33
N LYS A 432 -6.77 2.62 -17.57
CA LYS A 432 -8.06 2.18 -18.13
C LYS A 432 -8.83 3.39 -18.63
N ASP A 433 -8.41 3.89 -19.78
CA ASP A 433 -9.00 5.01 -20.48
C ASP A 433 -8.98 4.72 -21.98
N ASP A 434 -10.13 4.86 -22.64
CA ASP A 434 -10.27 4.56 -24.07
C ASP A 434 -10.06 5.76 -24.99
N ARG A 435 -9.79 6.95 -24.43
CA ARG A 435 -9.57 8.16 -25.24
C ARG A 435 -8.16 8.18 -25.81
N PRO A 436 -7.98 8.49 -27.10
CA PRO A 436 -6.67 8.47 -27.76
C PRO A 436 -5.61 9.37 -27.11
N GLU A 437 -6.00 10.51 -26.53
CA GLU A 437 -5.08 11.46 -25.89
C GLU A 437 -4.41 10.91 -24.62
N TYR A 438 -4.96 9.84 -24.02
CA TYR A 438 -4.39 9.17 -22.84
C TYR A 438 -3.72 7.83 -23.18
N ALA A 439 -3.58 7.47 -24.46
CA ALA A 439 -3.00 6.18 -24.88
C ALA A 439 -1.55 5.96 -24.42
N SER A 440 -0.80 7.04 -24.16
CA SER A 440 0.56 7.00 -23.65
C SER A 440 0.65 6.96 -22.11
N VAL A 441 -0.48 7.08 -21.40
CA VAL A 441 -0.49 7.14 -19.93
C VAL A 441 -0.40 5.74 -19.35
N ARG A 442 0.69 5.47 -18.62
CA ARG A 442 1.02 4.14 -18.10
C ARG A 442 1.54 4.20 -16.67
N ALA A 443 1.23 3.17 -15.90
CA ALA A 443 1.88 2.87 -14.64
C ALA A 443 3.07 1.91 -14.88
N ILE A 444 4.04 1.90 -13.96
CA ILE A 444 5.22 1.04 -14.02
C ILE A 444 5.21 0.09 -12.84
N LEU A 445 5.40 -1.20 -13.09
CA LEU A 445 5.40 -2.23 -12.06
C LEU A 445 6.66 -3.09 -12.17
N TYR A 446 7.14 -3.57 -11.03
CA TYR A 446 8.21 -4.56 -10.93
C TYR A 446 7.62 -5.82 -10.30
N GLY A 447 7.26 -6.80 -11.14
CA GLY A 447 6.42 -7.93 -10.72
C GLY A 447 5.08 -7.48 -10.10
N PRO A 448 4.83 -7.78 -8.81
CA PRO A 448 3.63 -7.35 -8.10
C PRO A 448 3.70 -5.92 -7.54
N TYR A 449 4.88 -5.30 -7.48
CA TYR A 449 5.09 -3.99 -6.86
C TYR A 449 4.81 -2.87 -7.85
N LEU A 450 3.84 -2.01 -7.56
CA LEU A 450 3.61 -0.76 -8.27
C LEU A 450 4.68 0.24 -7.87
N LEU A 451 5.43 0.75 -8.85
CA LEU A 451 6.44 1.77 -8.62
C LEU A 451 5.81 3.16 -8.75
N SER A 452 6.20 4.04 -7.84
CA SER A 452 5.90 5.47 -7.82
C SER A 452 7.20 6.25 -7.76
N GLY A 453 7.31 7.31 -8.55
CA GLY A 453 8.51 8.16 -8.58
C GLY A 453 8.30 9.43 -7.79
N TYR A 454 9.31 9.81 -7.00
CA TYR A 454 9.29 11.09 -6.30
C TYR A 454 9.19 12.25 -7.31
N SER A 455 8.13 13.04 -7.17
CA SER A 455 7.77 14.07 -8.14
C SER A 455 6.88 15.15 -7.54
N ASN A 456 7.04 16.37 -8.06
CA ASN A 456 6.19 17.53 -7.74
C ASN A 456 5.24 17.87 -8.90
N GLY A 457 5.00 16.94 -9.82
CA GLY A 457 4.01 17.05 -10.89
C GLY A 457 4.52 16.71 -12.29
N ASP A 458 5.83 16.65 -12.47
CA ASP A 458 6.42 16.15 -13.72
C ASP A 458 6.23 14.63 -13.84
N TRP A 459 5.92 14.18 -15.05
CA TRP A 459 5.36 12.86 -15.30
C TRP A 459 5.68 12.30 -16.70
N ASN A 460 6.57 12.94 -17.45
CA ASN A 460 7.00 12.45 -18.77
C ASN A 460 8.18 11.49 -18.62
N ILE A 461 8.12 10.32 -19.27
CA ILE A 461 9.21 9.33 -19.38
C ILE A 461 9.54 9.10 -20.86
N LYS A 462 10.84 9.03 -21.17
CA LYS A 462 11.36 8.74 -22.51
C LYS A 462 11.76 7.27 -22.58
N THR A 463 11.01 6.45 -23.31
CA THR A 463 11.25 4.99 -23.33
C THR A 463 12.37 4.57 -24.29
N GLY A 464 12.79 5.43 -25.20
CA GLY A 464 13.82 5.12 -26.19
C GLY A 464 13.30 4.24 -27.33
N SER A 465 14.05 4.18 -28.42
CA SER A 465 13.63 3.55 -29.68
C SER A 465 13.90 2.05 -29.77
N THR A 466 14.69 1.46 -28.87
CA THR A 466 15.09 0.03 -28.97
C THR A 466 14.09 -0.94 -28.34
N GLY A 467 13.13 -0.45 -27.55
CA GLY A 467 12.14 -1.26 -26.85
C GLY A 467 12.66 -2.04 -25.63
N SER A 468 13.93 -1.82 -25.24
CA SER A 468 14.52 -2.39 -24.03
C SER A 468 14.22 -1.53 -22.80
N ASP A 469 13.80 -2.14 -21.69
CA ASP A 469 13.60 -1.43 -20.43
C ASP A 469 14.89 -0.77 -19.92
N ALA A 470 16.05 -1.40 -20.18
CA ALA A 470 17.34 -0.90 -19.73
C ALA A 470 17.71 0.48 -20.31
N ASP A 471 17.06 0.88 -21.40
CA ASP A 471 17.31 2.19 -22.03
C ASP A 471 16.75 3.34 -21.19
N TRP A 472 15.69 3.10 -20.42
CA TRP A 472 14.93 4.14 -19.75
C TRP A 472 14.76 3.90 -18.25
N ILE A 473 14.94 2.70 -17.73
CA ILE A 473 14.88 2.41 -16.30
C ILE A 473 16.00 1.46 -15.88
N SER A 474 16.69 1.80 -14.78
CA SER A 474 17.83 1.04 -14.28
C SER A 474 17.74 0.83 -12.76
N PRO A 475 18.13 -0.34 -12.23
CA PRO A 475 18.09 -0.60 -10.80
C PRO A 475 19.13 0.26 -10.07
N VAL A 476 18.77 0.76 -8.90
CA VAL A 476 19.72 1.46 -8.02
C VAL A 476 20.57 0.42 -7.27
N PRO A 477 21.91 0.48 -7.33
CA PRO A 477 22.77 -0.41 -6.56
C PRO A 477 22.59 -0.21 -5.06
N ALA A 478 22.43 -1.30 -4.30
CA ALA A 478 22.28 -1.25 -2.84
C ALA A 478 23.45 -0.54 -2.12
N ALA A 479 24.65 -0.60 -2.71
CA ALA A 479 25.85 0.07 -2.19
C ALA A 479 25.71 1.61 -2.15
N TYR A 480 24.83 2.21 -2.95
CA TYR A 480 24.64 3.67 -2.96
C TYR A 480 24.18 4.22 -1.61
N ASN A 481 23.48 3.42 -0.79
CA ASN A 481 23.09 3.81 0.56
C ASN A 481 24.30 4.07 1.49
N ASN A 482 25.48 3.52 1.19
CA ASN A 482 26.69 3.78 1.98
C ASN A 482 27.28 5.18 1.71
N HIS A 483 26.76 5.92 0.72
CA HIS A 483 27.32 7.21 0.30
C HIS A 483 26.31 8.35 0.47
N LEU A 484 25.21 8.13 1.20
CA LEU A 484 24.18 9.13 1.43
C LEU A 484 24.52 9.99 2.65
N VAL A 485 24.51 11.30 2.45
CA VAL A 485 24.88 12.28 3.47
C VAL A 485 23.89 13.43 3.53
N THR A 486 23.85 14.07 4.70
CA THR A 486 23.18 15.36 4.92
C THR A 486 24.13 16.29 5.65
N PHE A 487 24.41 17.45 5.05
CA PHE A 487 25.24 18.50 5.67
C PHE A 487 24.36 19.40 6.52
N SER A 488 24.77 19.62 7.77
CA SER A 488 24.01 20.42 8.74
C SER A 488 24.87 21.46 9.44
N GLN A 489 24.23 22.50 9.95
CA GLN A 489 24.85 23.56 10.72
C GLN A 489 23.90 24.06 11.80
N GLU A 490 24.44 24.36 12.99
CA GLU A 490 23.68 24.99 14.06
C GLU A 490 23.71 26.52 13.89
N SER A 491 22.54 27.15 14.02
CA SER A 491 22.39 28.61 14.05
C SER A 491 21.32 28.99 15.06
N GLY A 492 21.72 29.67 16.14
CA GLY A 492 20.86 29.91 17.30
C GLY A 492 20.44 28.59 17.97
N GLU A 493 19.15 28.43 18.25
CA GLU A 493 18.57 27.22 18.85
C GLU A 493 18.06 26.20 17.81
N SER A 494 18.43 26.35 16.53
CA SER A 494 17.92 25.52 15.44
C SER A 494 19.05 24.90 14.63
N THR A 495 18.83 23.66 14.18
CA THR A 495 19.68 22.99 13.21
C THR A 495 19.12 23.19 11.81
N PHE A 496 19.98 23.59 10.89
CA PHE A 496 19.66 23.75 9.47
C PHE A 496 20.44 22.74 8.64
N VAL A 497 19.90 22.37 7.48
CA VAL A 497 20.48 21.40 6.56
C VAL A 497 20.55 21.96 5.14
N LEU A 498 21.63 21.58 4.44
CA LEU A 498 21.79 21.83 3.02
C LEU A 498 20.65 21.16 2.27
N THR A 499 19.89 21.93 1.48
CA THR A 499 18.65 21.47 0.83
C THR A 499 18.57 21.96 -0.60
N ASN A 500 18.26 21.08 -1.54
CA ASN A 500 17.94 21.43 -2.92
C ASN A 500 16.51 22.00 -3.01
N MET A 501 16.40 23.29 -3.29
CA MET A 501 15.13 24.00 -3.44
C MET A 501 15.00 24.51 -4.87
N ASN A 502 14.29 23.75 -5.71
CA ASN A 502 14.12 24.05 -7.14
C ASN A 502 15.47 24.29 -7.84
N GLN A 503 16.39 23.34 -7.72
CA GLN A 503 17.73 23.37 -8.32
C GLN A 503 18.64 24.50 -7.81
N THR A 504 18.28 25.15 -6.71
CA THR A 504 19.14 26.10 -5.97
C THR A 504 19.37 25.58 -4.56
N ILE A 505 20.59 25.63 -4.04
CA ILE A 505 20.87 25.14 -2.69
C ILE A 505 20.62 26.21 -1.63
N ARG A 506 19.94 25.81 -0.56
CA ARG A 506 19.60 26.63 0.59
C ARG A 506 19.84 25.89 1.91
N MET A 507 20.01 26.63 3.00
CA MET A 507 19.94 26.08 4.35
C MET A 507 18.50 26.16 4.85
N GLU A 508 17.87 25.01 5.07
CA GLU A 508 16.49 24.90 5.57
C GLU A 508 16.47 24.23 6.94
N LYS A 509 15.40 24.41 7.71
CA LYS A 509 15.28 23.74 9.03
C LYS A 509 15.35 22.23 8.88
N PHE A 510 16.03 21.57 9.82
CA PHE A 510 16.18 20.11 9.84
C PHE A 510 14.81 19.41 9.72
N PRO A 511 14.57 18.62 8.66
CA PRO A 511 13.26 18.07 8.38
C PRO A 511 13.00 16.75 9.11
N LYS A 512 11.72 16.36 9.18
CA LYS A 512 11.33 15.00 9.58
C LYS A 512 11.63 14.02 8.44
N ALA A 513 12.08 12.82 8.79
CA ALA A 513 12.25 11.73 7.83
C ALA A 513 10.93 11.35 7.15
N GLY A 514 11.01 10.88 5.90
CA GLY A 514 9.83 10.51 5.11
C GLY A 514 9.03 11.70 4.57
N THR A 515 9.69 12.85 4.35
CA THR A 515 9.09 14.08 3.79
C THR A 515 9.87 14.54 2.56
N ASP A 516 9.26 15.37 1.70
CA ASP A 516 9.96 15.99 0.56
C ASP A 516 11.19 16.79 0.98
N ALA A 517 11.17 17.39 2.17
CA ALA A 517 12.31 18.12 2.70
C ALA A 517 13.47 17.18 3.07
N ALA A 518 13.19 15.98 3.60
CA ALA A 518 14.24 14.99 3.87
C ALA A 518 14.89 14.47 2.59
N ILE A 519 14.09 14.22 1.53
CA ILE A 519 14.62 13.85 0.21
C ILE A 519 15.52 14.97 -0.34
N ARG A 520 15.04 16.23 -0.32
CA ARG A 520 15.80 17.40 -0.81
C ARG A 520 17.06 17.72 -0.01
N ALA A 521 17.13 17.29 1.24
CA ALA A 521 18.28 17.46 2.12
C ALA A 521 19.27 16.28 2.10
N THR A 522 19.02 15.27 1.26
CA THR A 522 19.87 14.10 1.12
C THR A 522 20.66 14.19 -0.18
N PHE A 523 21.97 13.96 -0.09
CA PHE A 523 22.89 13.94 -1.24
C PHE A 523 23.66 12.63 -1.26
N ARG A 524 24.01 12.15 -2.44
CA ARG A 524 24.95 11.04 -2.63
C ARG A 524 26.32 11.58 -2.98
N LEU A 525 27.35 11.14 -2.26
CA LEU A 525 28.74 11.43 -2.59
C LEU A 525 29.20 10.54 -3.75
N ILE A 526 29.72 11.15 -4.81
CA ILE A 526 30.35 10.47 -5.95
C ILE A 526 31.85 10.77 -5.90
N PHE A 527 32.67 9.72 -5.84
CA PHE A 527 34.14 9.81 -5.79
C PHE A 527 34.73 9.63 -7.19
N ASP A 528 35.81 10.36 -7.49
CA ASP A 528 36.52 10.27 -8.79
C ASP A 528 37.23 8.92 -8.96
N ASP A 529 37.79 8.37 -7.88
CA ASP A 529 38.46 7.08 -7.85
C ASP A 529 37.93 6.22 -6.70
N THR A 530 37.50 5.00 -7.04
CA THR A 530 37.10 3.85 -6.20
C THR A 530 35.63 3.73 -5.72
N LEU A 531 35.16 2.47 -5.81
CA LEU A 531 33.93 1.89 -5.23
C LEU A 531 34.05 1.68 -3.70
N GLU A 532 35.01 2.33 -3.04
CA GLU A 532 35.29 2.07 -1.62
C GLU A 532 34.15 2.57 -0.73
N LYS A 533 33.63 1.67 0.09
CA LYS A 533 32.62 1.96 1.10
C LYS A 533 33.17 2.99 2.07
N ILE A 534 32.57 4.18 2.10
CA ILE A 534 32.83 5.14 3.18
C ILE A 534 31.92 4.76 4.35
N SER A 535 32.52 4.50 5.49
CA SER A 535 31.84 4.12 6.73
C SER A 535 31.93 5.18 7.82
N SER A 536 32.82 6.17 7.64
CA SER A 536 33.11 7.23 8.62
C SER A 536 33.35 8.57 7.92
N ILE A 537 33.20 9.68 8.67
CA ILE A 537 33.45 11.04 8.17
C ILE A 537 34.94 11.18 7.81
N GLU A 538 35.81 10.57 8.60
CA GLU A 538 37.26 10.61 8.45
C GLU A 538 37.73 10.00 7.13
N GLU A 539 37.04 8.97 6.63
CA GLU A 539 37.35 8.34 5.34
C GLU A 539 37.00 9.22 4.13
N ALA A 540 36.13 10.21 4.31
CA ALA A 540 35.76 11.16 3.25
C ALA A 540 36.71 12.36 3.19
N ILE A 541 37.35 12.72 4.31
CA ILE A 541 38.30 13.84 4.39
C ILE A 541 39.53 13.55 3.52
N GLY A 542 39.95 14.54 2.75
CA GLY A 542 41.04 14.46 1.79
C GLY A 542 40.63 13.93 0.42
N LYS A 543 39.36 13.51 0.23
CA LYS A 543 38.84 13.07 -1.07
C LYS A 543 38.14 14.20 -1.82
N THR A 544 38.17 14.12 -3.14
CA THR A 544 37.36 14.96 -4.05
C THR A 544 36.05 14.25 -4.34
N VAL A 545 34.94 14.99 -4.26
CA VAL A 545 33.59 14.46 -4.47
C VAL A 545 32.74 15.38 -5.34
N MET A 546 31.79 14.78 -6.05
CA MET A 546 30.57 15.46 -6.50
C MET A 546 29.41 15.12 -5.57
N LEU A 547 28.50 16.06 -5.36
CA LEU A 547 27.30 15.86 -4.56
C LEU A 547 26.11 15.70 -5.51
N GLU A 548 25.64 14.47 -5.70
CA GLU A 548 24.41 14.19 -6.45
C GLU A 548 23.18 14.39 -5.58
N SER A 549 22.17 15.07 -6.11
CA SER A 549 20.91 15.31 -5.39
C SER A 549 20.02 14.06 -5.39
N PHE A 550 19.53 13.65 -4.23
CA PHE A 550 18.69 12.44 -4.12
C PHE A 550 17.32 12.61 -4.80
N ASP A 551 16.75 13.81 -4.81
CA ASP A 551 15.48 14.17 -5.47
C ASP A 551 15.61 14.37 -7.00
N TYR A 552 16.84 14.59 -7.50
CA TYR A 552 17.16 14.67 -8.93
C TYR A 552 18.30 13.69 -9.28
N PRO A 553 18.03 12.37 -9.37
CA PRO A 553 19.07 11.39 -9.66
C PRO A 553 19.80 11.70 -10.98
N GLY A 554 21.12 11.67 -10.94
CA GLY A 554 22.00 12.04 -12.05
C GLY A 554 22.37 13.52 -12.10
N MET A 555 21.75 14.42 -11.33
CA MET A 555 22.10 15.84 -11.28
C MET A 555 22.97 16.14 -10.05
N VAL A 556 23.98 16.99 -10.23
CA VAL A 556 25.01 17.29 -9.22
C VAL A 556 25.02 18.76 -8.84
N LEU A 557 25.54 19.05 -7.66
CA LEU A 557 25.84 20.38 -7.18
C LEU A 557 26.94 21.04 -8.02
N VAL A 558 26.72 22.28 -8.47
CA VAL A 558 27.64 23.05 -9.32
C VAL A 558 27.82 24.46 -8.77
N GLN A 559 29.07 24.94 -8.74
CA GLN A 559 29.40 26.33 -8.42
C GLN A 559 29.40 27.21 -9.69
N GLN A 560 28.92 28.45 -9.56
CA GLN A 560 28.79 29.42 -10.67
C GLN A 560 29.72 30.63 -10.52
N GLY A 561 30.86 30.45 -9.84
CA GLY A 561 31.76 31.51 -9.41
C GLY A 561 31.46 31.99 -7.99
N THR A 562 32.38 32.81 -7.46
CA THR A 562 32.28 33.39 -6.12
C THR A 562 31.05 34.27 -6.00
N GLU A 563 30.40 34.23 -4.84
CA GLU A 563 29.24 35.06 -4.48
C GLU A 563 27.95 34.78 -5.26
N ASN A 564 27.97 33.83 -6.20
CA ASN A 564 26.78 33.31 -6.88
C ASN A 564 26.22 32.10 -6.14
N ASN A 565 24.90 31.90 -6.27
CA ASN A 565 24.23 30.76 -5.65
C ASN A 565 24.72 29.43 -6.25
N LEU A 566 24.81 28.41 -5.41
CA LEU A 566 25.05 27.04 -5.86
C LEU A 566 23.77 26.45 -6.45
N VAL A 567 23.93 25.69 -7.54
CA VAL A 567 22.81 25.13 -8.31
C VAL A 567 22.96 23.62 -8.48
N VAL A 568 21.85 22.93 -8.76
CA VAL A 568 21.84 21.51 -9.11
C VAL A 568 21.52 21.37 -10.59
N THR A 569 22.47 20.87 -11.38
CA THR A 569 22.32 20.72 -12.83
C THR A 569 22.79 19.34 -13.30
N ASP A 570 22.59 19.02 -14.58
CA ASP A 570 23.29 17.89 -15.18
C ASP A 570 24.80 18.06 -15.00
N PRO A 571 25.55 16.94 -14.85
CA PRO A 571 27.00 17.00 -14.69
C PRO A 571 27.62 17.75 -15.87
N PRO A 572 28.40 18.81 -15.61
CA PRO A 572 29.05 19.56 -16.67
C PRO A 572 30.08 18.68 -17.40
N LYS A 573 30.38 19.02 -18.67
CA LYS A 573 31.42 18.32 -19.43
C LYS A 573 32.79 18.39 -18.76
N ASP A 574 33.07 19.51 -18.10
CA ASP A 574 34.20 19.70 -17.21
C ASP A 574 33.68 19.63 -15.78
N THR A 575 33.99 18.53 -15.08
CA THR A 575 33.50 18.26 -13.73
C THR A 575 34.17 19.13 -12.66
N ALA A 576 35.16 19.95 -13.01
CA ALA A 576 35.89 20.75 -12.04
C ALA A 576 34.98 21.74 -11.28
N THR A 577 33.92 22.24 -11.93
CA THR A 577 32.92 23.14 -11.29
C THR A 577 31.86 22.40 -10.46
N SER A 578 31.79 21.07 -10.54
CA SER A 578 30.91 20.23 -9.71
C SER A 578 31.67 19.43 -8.65
N SER A 579 33.00 19.57 -8.60
CA SER A 579 33.88 18.80 -7.73
C SER A 579 34.36 19.64 -6.54
N PHE A 580 34.29 19.05 -5.36
CA PHE A 580 34.65 19.67 -4.09
C PHE A 580 35.61 18.78 -3.31
N GLY A 581 36.69 19.36 -2.78
CA GLY A 581 37.55 18.70 -1.81
C GLY A 581 36.88 18.72 -0.43
N ILE A 582 36.72 17.55 0.20
CA ILE A 582 36.29 17.46 1.60
C ILE A 582 37.53 17.66 2.47
N VAL A 583 37.54 18.71 3.29
CA VAL A 583 38.61 18.98 4.26
C VAL A 583 38.05 19.03 5.67
N HIS A 584 38.92 18.95 6.68
CA HIS A 584 38.53 19.24 8.06
C HIS A 584 37.88 20.62 8.14
N GLY A 585 36.80 20.73 8.91
CA GLY A 585 36.09 21.99 9.06
C GLY A 585 37.00 23.07 9.62
N LEU A 586 36.88 24.26 9.04
CA LEU A 586 37.71 25.42 9.39
C LEU A 586 37.40 25.99 10.78
N ASP A 587 36.32 25.55 11.42
CA ASP A 587 35.93 25.92 12.79
C ASP A 587 36.67 25.13 13.89
N GLY A 588 37.50 24.16 13.52
CA GLY A 588 38.35 23.39 14.44
C GLY A 588 37.59 22.36 15.29
N LYS A 589 36.33 22.03 14.95
CA LYS A 589 35.58 20.96 15.61
C LYS A 589 35.93 19.60 15.00
N ASP A 590 36.08 18.58 15.84
CA ASP A 590 36.54 17.26 15.40
C ASP A 590 35.64 16.57 14.34
N ASN A 591 34.35 16.90 14.32
CA ASN A 591 33.35 16.28 13.43
C ASN A 591 32.81 17.23 12.35
N SER A 592 33.48 18.36 12.11
CA SER A 592 33.08 19.29 11.05
C SER A 592 33.91 19.07 9.78
N VAL A 593 33.27 19.35 8.65
CA VAL A 593 33.89 19.32 7.32
C VAL A 593 33.63 20.62 6.58
N SER A 594 34.55 20.99 5.70
CA SER A 594 34.37 22.08 4.74
C SER A 594 34.51 21.53 3.32
N LEU A 595 33.72 22.09 2.40
CA LEU A 595 33.70 21.69 0.99
C LEU A 595 34.41 22.76 0.16
N GLU A 596 35.67 22.50 -0.21
CA GLU A 596 36.52 23.42 -0.97
C GLU A 596 36.33 23.24 -2.47
N SER A 597 36.23 24.33 -3.23
CA SER A 597 36.16 24.26 -4.71
C SER A 597 37.48 23.79 -5.31
N VAL A 598 37.42 22.76 -6.18
CA VAL A 598 38.62 22.28 -6.91
C VAL A 598 39.15 23.33 -7.90
N THR A 599 38.27 24.17 -8.46
CA THR A 599 38.67 25.22 -9.42
C THR A 599 39.18 26.51 -8.76
N GLN A 600 38.86 26.73 -7.49
CA GLN A 600 39.18 27.97 -6.77
C GLN A 600 39.67 27.64 -5.36
N LYS A 601 40.97 27.41 -5.23
CA LYS A 601 41.62 27.09 -3.96
C LYS A 601 41.41 28.20 -2.93
N GLY A 602 41.06 27.83 -1.70
CA GLY A 602 40.71 28.76 -0.61
C GLY A 602 39.28 29.29 -0.66
N CYS A 603 38.43 28.75 -1.54
CA CYS A 603 37.02 29.09 -1.64
C CYS A 603 36.16 27.88 -1.26
N TYR A 604 35.19 28.09 -0.37
CA TYR A 604 34.39 27.04 0.25
C TYR A 604 32.90 27.31 0.07
N ILE A 605 32.09 26.24 0.14
CA ILE A 605 30.64 26.39 0.30
C ILE A 605 30.38 27.19 1.58
N TYR A 606 29.62 28.27 1.44
CA TYR A 606 29.42 29.27 2.47
C TYR A 606 27.94 29.51 2.73
N SER A 607 27.54 29.45 4.00
CA SER A 607 26.17 29.65 4.44
C SER A 607 25.87 31.00 5.08
N GLY A 608 26.91 31.72 5.51
CA GLY A 608 26.76 32.86 6.43
C GLY A 608 26.72 32.45 7.90
N VAL A 609 26.63 33.44 8.78
CA VAL A 609 26.54 33.25 10.23
C VAL A 609 25.24 33.81 10.78
N ASN A 610 24.73 33.23 11.87
CA ASN A 610 23.62 33.73 12.68
C ASN A 610 22.32 34.03 11.89
N TYR A 611 21.92 33.12 11.01
CA TYR A 611 20.66 33.22 10.26
C TYR A 611 19.52 32.46 10.96
N SER A 612 18.29 32.98 10.85
CA SER A 612 17.08 32.40 11.45
C SER A 612 16.05 31.89 10.42
N SER A 613 16.33 32.06 9.13
CA SER A 613 15.45 31.69 8.01
C SER A 613 16.26 31.08 6.87
N SER A 614 15.57 30.61 5.82
CA SER A 614 16.19 30.12 4.58
C SER A 614 17.26 31.08 4.04
N VAL A 615 18.49 30.58 3.85
CA VAL A 615 19.61 31.32 3.24
C VAL A 615 20.12 30.57 2.03
N GLY A 616 20.39 31.28 0.93
CA GLY A 616 21.00 30.71 -0.28
C GLY A 616 22.48 30.41 -0.08
N MET A 617 22.91 29.22 -0.52
CA MET A 617 24.31 28.81 -0.46
C MET A 617 25.09 29.34 -1.64
N LYS A 618 26.32 29.80 -1.39
CA LYS A 618 27.23 30.32 -2.39
C LYS A 618 28.64 29.80 -2.18
N LEU A 619 29.51 30.03 -3.16
CA LEU A 619 30.94 29.87 -2.97
C LEU A 619 31.54 31.18 -2.45
N SER A 620 32.29 31.13 -1.35
CA SER A 620 32.98 32.32 -0.82
C SER A 620 34.42 32.00 -0.44
N CYS A 621 35.32 32.95 -0.66
CA CYS A 621 36.76 32.78 -0.46
C CYS A 621 37.23 33.56 0.76
N ASN A 622 38.24 33.04 1.45
CA ASN A 622 38.90 33.76 2.52
C ASN A 622 39.68 34.94 1.94
N SER A 623 39.02 36.09 1.78
CA SER A 623 39.69 37.36 1.48
C SER A 623 40.04 38.02 2.80
N SER A 624 41.30 38.43 2.95
CA SER A 624 41.87 39.01 4.16
C SER A 624 41.28 40.37 4.58
N SER A 625 40.05 40.73 4.16
CA SER A 625 39.58 42.12 4.18
C SER A 625 38.12 42.39 4.57
N SER A 626 37.31 41.48 5.14
CA SER A 626 35.99 41.92 5.66
C SER A 626 35.24 41.09 6.70
N SER A 627 35.57 39.82 6.96
CA SER A 627 34.93 39.01 8.02
C SER A 627 35.94 38.62 9.11
N SER A 628 35.51 38.54 10.37
CA SER A 628 36.33 37.92 11.41
C SER A 628 36.60 36.47 10.99
N GLU A 629 37.87 36.04 11.00
CA GLU A 629 38.32 34.70 10.58
C GLU A 629 37.46 33.58 11.19
N ALA A 630 37.10 33.72 12.48
CA ALA A 630 36.19 32.79 13.18
C ALA A 630 34.78 32.69 12.58
N GLY A 631 34.23 33.81 12.08
CA GLY A 631 32.91 33.85 11.45
C GLY A 631 32.92 33.21 10.05
N PHE A 632 33.99 33.39 9.28
CA PHE A 632 34.17 32.68 8.02
C PHE A 632 34.30 31.17 8.26
N SER A 633 35.19 30.78 9.19
CA SER A 633 35.36 29.38 9.60
C SER A 633 34.05 28.71 10.02
N GLN A 634 33.24 29.40 10.82
CA GLN A 634 31.92 28.90 11.22
C GLN A 634 30.98 28.75 10.01
N ALA A 635 30.94 29.74 9.11
CA ALA A 635 30.05 29.77 7.95
C ALA A 635 30.36 28.75 6.86
N THR A 636 31.56 28.17 6.86
CA THR A 636 32.01 27.18 5.86
C THR A 636 32.14 25.76 6.44
N SER A 637 31.87 25.58 7.73
CA SER A 637 32.01 24.30 8.43
C SER A 637 30.65 23.67 8.69
N PHE A 638 30.48 22.42 8.28
CA PHE A 638 29.23 21.67 8.37
C PHE A 638 29.47 20.35 9.12
N THR A 639 28.49 19.91 9.89
CA THR A 639 28.44 18.53 10.37
C THR A 639 27.88 17.64 9.26
N MET A 640 28.65 16.62 8.85
CA MET A 640 28.22 15.63 7.85
C MET A 640 27.55 14.45 8.56
N ASN A 641 26.24 14.32 8.38
CA ASN A 641 25.46 13.21 8.94
C ASN A 641 25.15 12.17 7.86
N ASN A 642 24.69 10.98 8.29
CA ASN A 642 24.03 10.04 7.39
C ASN A 642 22.81 10.72 6.72
N GLY A 643 22.56 10.36 5.46
CA GLY A 643 21.42 10.87 4.71
C GLY A 643 20.08 10.68 5.44
N LEU A 644 19.21 11.68 5.35
CA LEU A 644 17.87 11.64 5.96
C LEU A 644 16.89 10.73 5.21
N SER A 645 17.22 10.39 3.96
CA SER A 645 16.53 9.42 3.12
C SER A 645 17.48 8.33 2.66
N ALA A 646 16.93 7.17 2.30
CA ALA A 646 17.68 6.03 1.79
C ALA A 646 16.97 5.41 0.58
N TYR A 647 17.73 4.82 -0.34
CA TYR A 647 17.19 4.04 -1.44
C TYR A 647 16.51 2.77 -0.92
N HIS A 648 15.27 2.57 -1.32
CA HIS A 648 14.53 1.34 -1.04
C HIS A 648 15.20 0.14 -1.74
N PRO A 649 15.21 -1.08 -1.17
CA PRO A 649 15.85 -2.26 -1.80
C PRO A 649 15.29 -2.59 -3.20
N ILE A 650 14.02 -2.27 -3.41
CA ILE A 650 13.39 -2.21 -4.73
C ILE A 650 13.39 -0.73 -5.13
N SER A 651 14.42 -0.26 -5.79
CA SER A 651 14.44 1.10 -6.34
C SER A 651 15.13 1.15 -7.69
N PHE A 652 14.65 2.09 -8.51
CA PHE A 652 15.10 2.29 -9.88
C PHE A 652 15.24 3.78 -10.20
N VAL A 653 16.11 4.13 -11.14
CA VAL A 653 16.13 5.45 -11.76
C VAL A 653 15.51 5.35 -13.14
N ALA A 654 14.45 6.11 -13.38
CA ALA A 654 13.77 6.20 -14.67
C ALA A 654 14.09 7.52 -15.38
N LYS A 655 14.38 7.48 -16.68
CA LYS A 655 14.73 8.63 -17.51
C LYS A 655 13.49 9.43 -17.88
N GLY A 656 13.43 10.67 -17.41
CA GLY A 656 12.32 11.57 -17.70
C GLY A 656 12.57 12.55 -18.84
N GLY A 657 11.58 13.43 -19.03
CA GLY A 657 11.65 14.52 -20.00
C GLY A 657 12.73 15.56 -19.64
N SER A 658 12.59 16.14 -18.44
CA SER A 658 13.42 17.23 -17.91
C SER A 658 14.37 16.82 -16.78
N ARG A 659 14.09 15.71 -16.10
CA ARG A 659 14.92 15.11 -15.04
C ARG A 659 14.67 13.61 -14.96
N ASN A 660 15.50 12.88 -14.24
CA ASN A 660 15.22 11.49 -13.90
C ASN A 660 14.35 11.40 -12.63
N TYR A 661 13.66 10.26 -12.47
CA TYR A 661 12.85 9.96 -11.30
C TYR A 661 13.46 8.82 -10.50
N LEU A 662 13.55 8.99 -9.18
CA LEU A 662 13.78 7.87 -8.27
C LEU A 662 12.44 7.16 -8.02
N MET A 663 12.35 5.92 -8.49
CA MET A 663 11.17 5.06 -8.42
C MET A 663 11.28 4.10 -7.24
N VAL A 664 10.23 4.01 -6.43
CA VAL A 664 10.11 3.13 -5.25
C VAL A 664 8.71 2.50 -5.19
N PRO A 665 8.49 1.38 -4.49
CA PRO A 665 7.14 0.85 -4.30
C PRO A 665 6.22 1.85 -3.61
N LEU A 666 5.00 2.02 -4.12
CA LEU A 666 4.02 2.99 -3.60
C LEU A 666 3.74 2.83 -2.09
N GLN A 667 3.80 1.60 -1.59
CA GLN A 667 3.62 1.29 -0.17
C GLN A 667 4.72 1.87 0.73
N SER A 668 5.89 2.21 0.18
CA SER A 668 7.01 2.78 0.93
C SER A 668 6.92 4.29 1.12
N VAL A 669 6.11 4.99 0.31
CA VAL A 669 5.94 6.45 0.36
C VAL A 669 5.07 6.84 1.56
N ARG A 670 5.50 7.88 2.29
CA ARG A 670 4.82 8.44 3.46
C ARG A 670 4.26 9.82 3.12
N ASP A 671 4.98 10.90 3.43
CA ASP A 671 4.53 12.27 3.23
C ASP A 671 5.10 12.88 1.94
N GLU A 672 6.01 12.17 1.28
CA GLU A 672 6.67 12.63 0.07
C GLU A 672 5.69 12.69 -1.10
N SER A 673 5.96 13.63 -2.01
CA SER A 673 5.19 13.85 -3.22
C SER A 673 5.62 12.85 -4.30
N TYR A 674 4.65 12.23 -4.96
CA TYR A 674 4.87 11.14 -5.92
C TYR A 674 3.91 11.19 -7.12
N SER A 675 4.29 10.47 -8.17
CA SER A 675 3.42 10.14 -9.31
C SER A 675 3.39 8.62 -9.51
N VAL A 676 2.21 8.09 -9.86
CA VAL A 676 2.03 6.66 -10.19
C VAL A 676 1.94 6.45 -11.70
N TYR A 677 1.28 7.37 -12.39
CA TYR A 677 1.06 7.33 -13.84
C TYR A 677 1.95 8.34 -14.56
N TYR A 678 2.48 7.90 -15.69
CA TYR A 678 3.43 8.66 -16.51
C TYR A 678 2.98 8.71 -17.96
N ASN A 679 3.23 9.84 -18.62
CA ASN A 679 3.16 9.94 -20.06
C ASN A 679 4.43 9.32 -20.65
N MET A 680 4.30 8.09 -21.17
CA MET A 680 5.40 7.33 -21.73
C MET A 680 5.37 7.45 -23.25
N GLN A 681 6.30 8.23 -23.79
CA GLN A 681 6.47 8.41 -25.24
C GLN A 681 7.74 7.69 -25.71
N PRO A 682 7.73 7.11 -26.93
CA PRO A 682 8.90 6.48 -27.55
C PRO A 682 10.15 7.36 -27.54
#